data_AF-A0AAN6X1A9-F1
#
_entry.id   AF-A0AAN6X1A9-F1
#
_cell.length_a   1.000
_cell.length_b   1.000
_cell.length_c   1.000
_cell.angle_alpha   90.00
_cell.angle_beta   90.00
_cell.angle_gamma   90.00
#
_symmetry.space_group_name_H-M   'P 1'
#
loop_
_entity.id
_entity.type
_entity.pdbx_description
1 polymer ?
#
loop_
_entity_poly.entity_id
_entity_poly.type
_entity_poly.pdbx_seq_one_letter_code
_entity_poly.pdbx_strand_id
1 'polypeptide(L)'
;MDVDSMDRPDIVVAPKAESVRGSPKDHNSRRAAACLVCRRSKIKCEKGRVHNDDRCQRCLQLGVECVRPDFHVGRRKGVKNKRTGLEKALHQVEQAVRRSGSNIQGIEAAKVVSELKVLLGSSSEGSVPPPDHSHSGGRTAANRRDSRLSDIVLPDASSEADDSSGSEQDGMSVPPQASTPSQGHVAEESLAVDDAENPLQLLARASDLHVSPKPGENHGPMEAASAQRARQSKQGEKISEVEKFFKLTQFSLDIGPDLDPIELGLVTVEEADTLFNFFHHNLAHTRWGLDPALYTAAFTRSRSAFLFTSICAASALFMPAASALSRRLSNHCQALVRRIMIDRYRSVEIVLAFMVNVPWMAPGKHSTDDETCWYVSMATTMALDLSLHKILVPQQSVGHGLAGIQVARADCIDPKVALALDGFADVDPSTELGRRLLRRRERCWIALFVLERGMCLARGRCYTVPITPILRGCDQWHLSNIADTMDGHLVSMAVLRRDLDDLFVSIRAICDGSRDGRAAGGIIATSIQMTVEKFFDEWHAKWGISIGTGPQHRLPPYVQILVTHTRLSIYSSVINHPTASTEVRHFFHTAGLSSALNVMRVAIQGEGQLSSMPNNTSIMISFAACFALRLSGQLPGNSNLAPSVRALIEETADVLERIGSATQHRNGMSALYGKYLKYIVKKAAATSTEAAPRPRAGSKTGPRPQHQAATPYSRHANHNARASFSMPDGLPNPPVSAGFIEPNLWTEPIQFSSMSDDQIVEALSRVGNEFDPGLNMYPWDDAAALDWLNWSNLPDFGT
;
A
#
# COMPACT_ATOMS: atom_id res chain seq x y z
N MET A 1 -7.17 -31.79 -53.34
CA MET A 1 -6.27 -32.80 -53.91
C MET A 1 -5.57 -33.46 -52.73
N ASP A 2 -6.08 -34.65 -52.39
CA ASP A 2 -5.50 -35.85 -51.74
C ASP A 2 -4.24 -35.71 -50.86
N VAL A 3 -4.19 -36.07 -49.56
CA VAL A 3 -4.45 -37.34 -48.81
C VAL A 3 -3.19 -38.21 -48.66
N ASP A 4 -2.76 -38.39 -47.38
CA ASP A 4 -2.11 -39.55 -46.70
C ASP A 4 -0.75 -40.12 -47.21
N SER A 5 0.13 -40.79 -46.44
CA SER A 5 0.26 -41.19 -45.02
C SER A 5 1.62 -41.93 -44.83
N MET A 6 2.01 -42.17 -43.56
CA MET A 6 2.72 -43.35 -43.00
C MET A 6 4.27 -43.45 -42.82
N ASP A 7 4.65 -43.42 -41.51
CA ASP A 7 5.43 -44.40 -40.70
C ASP A 7 6.94 -44.77 -40.88
N ARG A 8 7.74 -44.32 -39.88
CA ARG A 8 8.74 -44.96 -38.95
C ARG A 8 9.57 -46.23 -39.34
N PRO A 9 10.83 -46.40 -38.85
CA PRO A 9 11.10 -46.79 -37.43
C PRO A 9 12.42 -46.33 -36.74
N ASP A 10 12.51 -46.68 -35.45
CA ASP A 10 13.49 -46.32 -34.40
C ASP A 10 14.95 -46.83 -34.56
N ILE A 11 15.93 -46.05 -34.06
CA ILE A 11 17.27 -46.54 -33.64
C ILE A 11 17.72 -45.88 -32.33
N VAL A 12 18.07 -46.72 -31.36
CA VAL A 12 18.59 -46.43 -30.01
C VAL A 12 20.12 -46.31 -30.03
N VAL A 13 20.71 -45.26 -29.41
CA VAL A 13 22.15 -45.25 -29.05
C VAL A 13 22.38 -44.55 -27.70
N ALA A 14 23.12 -45.23 -26.82
CA ALA A 14 23.53 -44.86 -25.46
C ALA A 14 24.81 -43.97 -25.42
N PRO A 15 25.10 -43.25 -24.32
CA PRO A 15 26.30 -42.41 -24.19
C PRO A 15 27.52 -43.17 -23.66
N LYS A 16 28.70 -42.87 -24.21
CA LYS A 16 30.01 -43.43 -23.81
C LYS A 16 30.65 -42.66 -22.66
N ALA A 17 31.33 -43.43 -21.81
CA ALA A 17 32.17 -43.00 -20.69
C ALA A 17 33.64 -42.75 -21.11
N GLU A 18 34.33 -41.86 -20.40
CA GLU A 18 35.79 -41.68 -20.46
C GLU A 18 36.42 -41.89 -19.07
N SER A 19 37.58 -42.57 -19.03
CA SER A 19 38.40 -42.76 -17.83
C SER A 19 39.88 -42.38 -18.07
N VAL A 20 40.33 -41.35 -17.36
CA VAL A 20 41.54 -41.20 -16.51
C VAL A 20 42.89 -41.87 -16.89
N ARG A 21 43.95 -41.04 -16.99
CA ARG A 21 45.29 -41.12 -16.33
C ARG A 21 46.10 -39.85 -16.69
N GLY A 22 46.89 -39.17 -15.86
CA GLY A 22 47.34 -39.33 -14.47
C GLY A 22 48.06 -38.04 -13.99
N SER A 23 48.19 -37.89 -12.68
CA SER A 23 48.66 -36.72 -11.90
C SER A 23 50.18 -36.46 -11.93
N PRO A 24 50.64 -35.27 -11.45
CA PRO A 24 51.25 -35.28 -10.11
C PRO A 24 50.94 -34.08 -9.18
N LYS A 25 50.72 -34.45 -7.90
CA LYS A 25 51.05 -33.79 -6.60
C LYS A 25 50.31 -32.52 -6.12
N ASP A 26 49.37 -32.80 -5.22
CA ASP A 26 49.01 -32.16 -3.95
C ASP A 26 49.84 -30.97 -3.44
N HIS A 27 49.15 -29.84 -3.20
CA HIS A 27 49.29 -29.04 -1.97
C HIS A 27 48.18 -27.97 -1.83
N ASN A 28 46.90 -28.33 -1.60
CA ASN A 28 45.96 -27.38 -0.94
C ASN A 28 44.64 -27.98 -0.39
N SER A 29 44.70 -29.06 0.40
CA SER A 29 43.53 -29.64 1.09
C SER A 29 43.00 -28.82 2.29
N ARG A 30 43.05 -27.48 2.24
CA ARG A 30 42.58 -26.61 3.33
C ARG A 30 41.34 -25.82 2.90
N ARG A 31 40.15 -26.39 3.11
CA ARG A 31 38.91 -25.76 3.66
C ARG A 31 37.66 -26.63 3.42
N ALA A 32 37.60 -27.81 4.06
CA ALA A 32 36.33 -28.54 4.16
C ALA A 32 35.48 -27.98 5.33
N ALA A 33 34.17 -27.83 5.14
CA ALA A 33 33.26 -27.33 6.16
C ALA A 33 33.15 -28.30 7.36
N ALA A 34 32.97 -27.75 8.56
CA ALA A 34 32.66 -28.56 9.75
C ALA A 34 31.25 -29.17 9.63
N CYS A 35 31.07 -30.41 10.11
CA CYS A 35 29.76 -31.06 10.12
C CYS A 35 28.77 -30.33 11.06
N LEU A 36 27.47 -30.50 10.83
CA LEU A 36 26.42 -29.80 11.56
C LEU A 36 26.46 -30.09 13.08
N VAL A 37 26.80 -31.32 13.48
CA VAL A 37 26.90 -31.73 14.89
C VAL A 37 28.02 -30.98 15.61
N CYS A 38 29.22 -30.94 15.01
CA CYS A 38 30.35 -30.20 15.57
C CYS A 38 30.12 -28.68 15.53
N ARG A 39 29.37 -28.18 14.54
CA ARG A 39 29.00 -26.76 14.41
C ARG A 39 28.02 -26.32 15.51
N ARG A 40 26.95 -27.10 15.78
CA ARG A 40 26.03 -26.84 16.90
C ARG A 40 26.73 -26.90 18.24
N SER A 41 27.64 -27.87 18.39
CA SER A 41 28.42 -28.06 19.61
C SER A 41 29.59 -27.08 19.76
N LYS A 42 29.82 -26.18 18.78
CA LYS A 42 30.91 -25.17 18.74
C LYS A 42 32.30 -25.74 19.02
N ILE A 43 32.59 -26.91 18.50
CA ILE A 43 33.82 -27.67 18.73
C ILE A 43 34.49 -28.04 17.41
N LYS A 44 35.80 -28.30 17.46
CA LYS A 44 36.60 -28.56 16.27
C LYS A 44 36.15 -29.88 15.60
N CYS A 45 35.85 -29.81 14.31
CA CYS A 45 35.49 -30.96 13.49
C CYS A 45 36.73 -31.49 12.77
N GLU A 46 37.27 -32.61 13.20
CA GLU A 46 38.43 -33.25 12.57
C GLU A 46 37.97 -34.40 11.67
N LYS A 47 38.40 -34.43 10.41
CA LYS A 47 38.04 -35.51 9.46
C LYS A 47 38.58 -36.84 10.00
N GLY A 48 37.78 -37.90 9.95
CA GLY A 48 38.21 -39.23 10.37
C GLY A 48 39.42 -39.68 9.55
N ARG A 49 40.40 -40.34 10.19
CA ARG A 49 41.65 -40.81 9.56
C ARG A 49 41.51 -42.16 8.85
N VAL A 50 40.31 -42.74 8.80
CA VAL A 50 40.07 -44.08 8.24
C VAL A 50 39.57 -43.95 6.81
N HIS A 51 40.16 -44.71 5.90
CA HIS A 51 40.14 -44.44 4.46
C HIS A 51 38.83 -44.79 3.71
N ASN A 52 37.70 -44.94 4.43
CA ASN A 52 36.39 -45.24 3.83
C ASN A 52 35.19 -44.80 4.72
N ASP A 53 35.41 -43.92 5.71
CA ASP A 53 34.32 -43.40 6.54
C ASP A 53 34.25 -41.87 6.41
N ASP A 54 33.15 -41.38 5.86
CA ASP A 54 32.91 -39.95 5.65
C ASP A 54 32.58 -39.20 6.94
N ARG A 55 32.50 -39.87 8.10
CA ARG A 55 32.22 -39.21 9.37
C ARG A 55 33.46 -38.52 9.97
N CYS A 56 33.24 -37.48 10.77
CA CYS A 56 34.31 -36.83 11.54
C CYS A 56 34.67 -37.70 12.75
N GLN A 57 35.90 -37.58 13.26
CA GLN A 57 36.41 -38.43 14.34
C GLN A 57 35.50 -38.43 15.59
N ARG A 58 34.88 -37.30 15.91
CA ARG A 58 33.94 -37.18 17.02
C ARG A 58 32.58 -37.81 16.74
N CYS A 59 32.01 -37.57 15.57
CA CYS A 59 30.72 -38.19 15.21
C CYS A 59 30.87 -39.72 15.13
N LEU A 60 32.04 -40.20 14.68
CA LEU A 60 32.39 -41.61 14.70
C LEU A 60 32.42 -42.18 16.13
N GLN A 61 33.11 -41.49 17.07
CA GLN A 61 33.17 -41.90 18.48
C GLN A 61 31.81 -41.86 19.19
N LEU A 62 30.97 -40.88 18.85
CA LEU A 62 29.65 -40.72 19.47
C LEU A 62 28.56 -41.56 18.81
N GLY A 63 28.86 -42.28 17.71
CA GLY A 63 27.88 -43.06 16.96
C GLY A 63 26.75 -42.21 16.35
N VAL A 64 26.97 -40.92 16.11
CA VAL A 64 25.96 -39.99 15.59
C VAL A 64 26.19 -39.67 14.12
N GLU A 65 25.11 -39.34 13.42
CA GLU A 65 25.14 -39.00 12.00
C GLU A 65 25.98 -37.74 11.72
N CYS A 66 26.87 -37.80 10.72
CA CYS A 66 27.84 -36.73 10.41
C CYS A 66 27.56 -36.07 9.06
N VAL A 67 26.58 -35.18 9.01
CA VAL A 67 26.24 -34.44 7.78
C VAL A 67 27.14 -33.21 7.62
N ARG A 68 27.85 -33.11 6.48
CA ARG A 68 28.60 -31.90 6.08
C ARG A 68 27.83 -31.14 5.01
N PRO A 69 27.60 -29.82 5.16
CA PRO A 69 26.95 -29.03 4.14
C PRO A 69 27.90 -28.74 2.95
N ASP A 70 27.35 -28.78 1.73
CA ASP A 70 28.12 -28.65 0.47
C ASP A 70 28.62 -27.24 0.16
N PHE A 71 28.26 -26.23 0.96
CA PHE A 71 28.65 -24.83 0.76
C PHE A 71 29.17 -24.17 2.03
N HIS A 72 30.28 -23.42 1.90
CA HIS A 72 30.86 -22.67 3.00
C HIS A 72 30.08 -21.36 3.20
N VAL A 73 29.01 -21.39 4.00
CA VAL A 73 28.38 -20.13 4.49
C VAL A 73 29.41 -19.40 5.34
N GLY A 74 30.02 -18.36 4.77
CA GLY A 74 30.98 -17.50 5.44
C GLY A 74 30.34 -16.86 6.69
N ARG A 75 31.14 -16.69 7.74
CA ARG A 75 30.77 -15.87 8.90
C ARG A 75 30.65 -14.42 8.41
N ARG A 76 29.43 -13.84 8.40
CA ARG A 76 29.26 -12.38 8.26
C ARG A 76 30.22 -11.72 9.26
N LYS A 77 31.07 -10.80 8.79
CA LYS A 77 31.93 -9.99 9.67
C LYS A 77 31.00 -9.25 10.64
N GLY A 78 31.00 -9.71 11.89
CA GLY A 78 30.29 -9.05 12.97
C GLY A 78 30.96 -7.72 13.29
N VAL A 79 30.16 -6.68 13.24
CA VAL A 79 30.35 -5.31 13.74
C VAL A 79 31.18 -5.28 15.02
N LYS A 80 32.31 -4.56 15.02
CA LYS A 80 32.92 -3.87 16.18
C LYS A 80 34.18 -3.08 15.75
N ASN A 81 33.94 -1.90 15.19
CA ASN A 81 34.81 -0.72 15.34
C ASN A 81 33.86 0.47 15.27
N LYS A 82 33.15 0.72 16.37
CA LYS A 82 31.99 1.61 16.33
C LYS A 82 32.31 3.08 16.61
N ARG A 83 33.57 3.47 16.84
CA ARG A 83 33.96 4.89 16.97
C ARG A 83 35.40 5.12 16.51
N THR A 84 35.57 5.84 15.41
CA THR A 84 36.86 6.37 14.93
C THR A 84 36.70 7.85 14.60
N GLY A 85 37.73 8.66 14.84
CA GLY A 85 37.68 10.10 14.58
C GLY A 85 36.73 10.83 15.53
N LEU A 86 35.85 11.66 14.96
CA LEU A 86 34.99 12.60 15.69
C LEU A 86 34.12 11.92 16.76
N GLU A 87 33.60 10.71 16.51
CA GLU A 87 32.81 9.96 17.51
C GLU A 87 33.60 9.57 18.76
N LYS A 88 34.91 9.41 18.65
CA LYS A 88 35.78 9.15 19.81
C LYS A 88 36.05 10.44 20.60
N ALA A 89 36.18 11.57 19.90
CA ALA A 89 36.32 12.89 20.52
C ALA A 89 35.03 13.30 21.25
N LEU A 90 33.87 13.11 20.63
CA LEU A 90 32.57 13.39 21.21
C LEU A 90 32.32 12.55 22.47
N HIS A 91 32.69 11.27 22.44
CA HIS A 91 32.60 10.40 23.61
C HIS A 91 33.60 10.75 24.73
N GLN A 92 34.77 11.30 24.40
CA GLN A 92 35.73 11.79 25.40
C GLN A 92 35.23 13.08 26.06
N VAL A 93 34.60 13.97 25.28
CA VAL A 93 33.93 15.17 25.81
C VAL A 93 32.75 14.77 26.70
N GLU A 94 31.93 13.80 26.27
CA GLU A 94 30.79 13.30 27.03
C GLU A 94 31.23 12.61 28.35
N GLN A 95 32.37 11.92 28.34
CA GLN A 95 32.97 11.35 29.54
C GLN A 95 33.62 12.40 30.46
N ALA A 96 34.20 13.47 29.91
CA ALA A 96 34.75 14.57 30.69
C ALA A 96 33.64 15.36 31.41
N VAL A 97 32.53 15.64 30.72
CA VAL A 97 31.35 16.32 31.31
C VAL A 97 30.70 15.46 32.40
N ARG A 98 30.61 14.13 32.20
CA ARG A 98 30.06 13.22 33.21
C ARG A 98 30.95 13.02 34.44
N ARG A 99 32.27 13.24 34.33
CA ARG A 99 33.22 13.15 35.47
C ARG A 99 33.25 14.41 36.31
N SER A 100 32.78 15.54 35.80
CA SER A 100 32.72 16.82 36.51
C SER A 100 31.35 17.10 37.16
N GLY A 101 30.64 16.04 37.57
CA GLY A 101 29.38 16.18 38.30
C GLY A 101 29.58 16.92 39.64
N SER A 102 28.89 18.06 39.76
CA SER A 102 28.74 18.95 40.93
C SER A 102 29.98 19.79 41.32
N ASN A 103 29.82 21.11 41.12
CA ASN A 103 30.67 22.24 41.50
C ASN A 103 32.01 22.43 40.78
N ILE A 104 32.00 23.24 39.70
CA ILE A 104 33.16 24.08 39.33
C ILE A 104 32.69 25.50 39.00
N GLN A 105 33.21 26.46 39.77
CA GLN A 105 33.11 27.89 39.56
C GLN A 105 34.07 28.33 38.44
N GLY A 106 33.53 29.08 37.47
CA GLY A 106 34.10 30.24 36.76
C GLY A 106 35.45 30.18 36.00
N ILE A 107 36.45 29.39 36.41
CA ILE A 107 37.84 29.60 35.97
C ILE A 107 38.41 28.42 35.16
N GLU A 108 37.88 27.20 35.31
CA GLU A 108 38.43 26.01 34.65
C GLU A 108 37.82 25.73 33.26
N ALA A 109 36.61 26.23 32.98
CA ALA A 109 35.97 26.13 31.67
C ALA A 109 36.72 26.95 30.58
N ALA A 110 37.30 28.09 30.96
CA ALA A 110 38.06 28.94 30.05
C ALA A 110 39.38 28.29 29.57
N LYS A 111 39.98 27.43 30.42
CA LYS A 111 41.18 26.66 30.07
C LYS A 111 40.88 25.58 29.03
N VAL A 112 39.79 24.84 29.21
CA VAL A 112 39.34 23.81 28.26
C VAL A 112 38.99 24.41 26.90
N VAL A 113 38.34 25.58 26.88
CA VAL A 113 38.03 26.30 25.62
C VAL A 113 39.29 26.83 24.93
N SER A 114 40.30 27.25 25.69
CA SER A 114 41.58 27.72 25.14
C SER A 114 42.41 26.58 24.54
N GLU A 115 42.40 25.41 25.17
CA GLU A 115 43.09 24.21 24.68
C GLU A 115 42.43 23.64 23.40
N LEU A 116 41.10 23.75 23.31
CA LEU A 116 40.33 23.44 22.09
C LEU A 116 40.64 24.39 20.92
N LYS A 117 40.88 25.68 21.19
CA LYS A 117 41.29 26.66 20.15
C LYS A 117 42.69 26.38 19.61
N VAL A 118 43.61 25.89 20.45
CA VAL A 118 44.98 25.53 20.03
C VAL A 118 44.97 24.29 19.13
N LEU A 119 44.11 23.30 19.42
CA LEU A 119 43.98 22.07 18.60
C LEU A 119 43.31 22.32 17.24
N LEU A 120 42.47 23.35 17.12
CA LEU A 120 41.82 23.73 15.86
C LEU A 120 42.67 24.66 14.99
N GLY A 121 43.76 25.23 15.53
CA GLY A 121 44.59 26.24 14.85
C GLY A 121 45.81 25.71 14.09
N SER A 122 46.20 24.44 14.27
CA SER A 122 47.46 23.90 13.71
C SER A 122 47.23 22.87 12.59
N SER A 123 46.49 23.24 11.55
CA SER A 123 46.38 22.44 10.31
C SER A 123 46.31 23.34 9.06
N SER A 124 47.33 24.17 8.91
CA SER A 124 47.72 24.75 7.61
C SER A 124 49.22 24.93 7.61
N GLU A 125 49.93 23.99 6.97
CA GLU A 125 51.14 24.19 6.14
C GLU A 125 51.97 22.89 5.99
N GLY A 126 52.23 22.48 4.74
CA GLY A 126 53.53 21.91 4.34
C GLY A 126 53.78 20.40 4.25
N SER A 127 53.80 19.89 3.00
CA SER A 127 54.80 18.96 2.39
C SER A 127 54.85 17.44 2.67
N VAL A 128 55.06 16.69 1.56
CA VAL A 128 55.33 15.23 1.34
C VAL A 128 56.88 15.06 1.25
N PRO A 129 57.59 13.92 1.58
CA PRO A 129 57.40 12.53 1.05
C PRO A 129 57.87 11.36 2.02
N PRO A 130 58.25 10.10 1.61
CA PRO A 130 57.82 8.81 2.22
C PRO A 130 59.03 7.91 2.70
N PRO A 131 59.05 6.55 2.72
CA PRO A 131 58.10 5.46 3.07
C PRO A 131 58.60 4.52 4.22
N ASP A 132 57.87 3.41 4.47
CA ASP A 132 58.33 2.06 4.86
C ASP A 132 58.02 1.40 6.23
N HIS A 133 57.41 0.21 6.09
CA HIS A 133 57.60 -1.08 6.75
C HIS A 133 57.46 -1.28 8.30
N SER A 134 56.38 -2.01 8.62
CA SER A 134 56.39 -3.36 9.22
C SER A 134 56.28 -3.57 10.74
N HIS A 135 55.54 -4.65 11.07
CA HIS A 135 55.62 -5.50 12.28
C HIS A 135 55.27 -4.86 13.64
N SER A 136 54.75 -5.55 14.65
CA SER A 136 54.18 -6.88 14.85
C SER A 136 53.69 -6.94 16.30
N GLY A 137 52.72 -7.80 16.60
CA GLY A 137 52.50 -8.40 17.92
C GLY A 137 51.94 -7.46 19.00
N GLY A 138 51.01 -7.85 19.85
CA GLY A 138 50.47 -9.17 20.14
C GLY A 138 50.07 -9.17 21.61
N ARG A 139 49.01 -9.94 21.92
CA ARG A 139 48.70 -10.52 23.25
C ARG A 139 48.26 -9.50 24.32
N THR A 140 47.33 -9.75 25.23
CA THR A 140 46.58 -10.95 25.66
C THR A 140 45.48 -10.47 26.61
N ALA A 141 44.37 -11.24 26.65
CA ALA A 141 43.62 -11.74 27.82
C ALA A 141 43.37 -10.79 29.04
N ALA A 142 42.25 -10.78 29.75
CA ALA A 142 41.20 -11.77 29.96
C ALA A 142 40.05 -11.13 30.75
N ASN A 143 38.86 -11.76 30.69
CA ASN A 143 37.90 -11.96 31.80
C ASN A 143 37.25 -10.70 32.43
N ARG A 144 35.98 -10.68 32.85
CA ARG A 144 34.93 -11.68 33.11
C ARG A 144 33.63 -10.88 33.40
N ARG A 145 32.47 -11.46 33.05
CA ARG A 145 31.18 -11.59 33.79
C ARG A 145 30.62 -10.36 34.56
N ASP A 146 29.32 -10.12 34.70
CA ASP A 146 28.08 -10.86 34.42
C ASP A 146 26.87 -9.90 34.55
N SER A 147 25.79 -10.21 33.81
CA SER A 147 24.35 -10.21 34.20
C SER A 147 23.70 -9.02 34.94
N ARG A 148 22.69 -8.35 34.33
CA ARG A 148 21.20 -8.49 34.54
C ARG A 148 20.68 -7.73 35.79
N LEU A 149 19.52 -7.07 35.88
CA LEU A 149 18.23 -6.97 35.16
C LEU A 149 17.50 -5.67 35.65
N SER A 150 16.58 -5.18 34.81
CA SER A 150 15.32 -4.40 35.01
C SER A 150 15.07 -3.52 36.25
N ASP A 151 14.55 -2.31 36.05
CA ASP A 151 13.10 -2.04 36.25
C ASP A 151 12.66 -0.62 35.80
N ILE A 152 11.35 -0.53 35.53
CA ILE A 152 10.51 0.52 34.91
C ILE A 152 10.05 1.55 35.96
N VAL A 153 9.69 2.81 35.58
CA VAL A 153 8.53 3.60 36.09
C VAL A 153 8.33 4.91 35.26
N LEU A 154 7.05 5.20 34.93
CA LEU A 154 6.47 6.44 34.35
C LEU A 154 6.29 7.55 35.41
N PRO A 155 5.95 8.80 35.02
CA PRO A 155 4.98 9.53 35.86
C PRO A 155 3.90 10.33 35.10
N ASP A 156 2.85 10.61 35.88
CA ASP A 156 1.55 11.23 35.60
C ASP A 156 1.45 12.68 36.16
N ALA A 157 0.32 13.34 35.90
CA ALA A 157 0.02 14.79 35.90
C ALA A 157 -0.23 15.54 37.24
N SER A 158 -0.29 16.89 37.14
CA SER A 158 -1.33 17.83 37.65
C SER A 158 -0.92 19.02 38.57
N SER A 159 -1.82 20.05 38.58
CA SER A 159 -1.98 21.29 39.39
C SER A 159 -1.65 22.63 38.69
N GLU A 160 -2.36 23.76 38.82
CA GLU A 160 -3.63 24.23 39.42
C GLU A 160 -3.94 25.64 38.80
N ALA A 161 -5.15 26.17 39.03
CA ALA A 161 -5.68 27.43 38.48
C ALA A 161 -5.28 28.70 39.27
N ASP A 162 -5.39 29.88 38.65
CA ASP A 162 -5.67 31.14 39.36
C ASP A 162 -6.37 32.17 38.47
N ASP A 163 -7.26 32.93 39.10
CA ASP A 163 -8.32 33.78 38.57
C ASP A 163 -7.94 35.27 38.71
N SER A 164 -8.31 36.16 37.77
CA SER A 164 -8.49 37.61 38.04
C SER A 164 -9.15 38.37 36.87
N SER A 165 -10.18 39.11 37.26
CA SER A 165 -11.17 39.88 36.51
C SER A 165 -10.75 41.30 36.10
N GLY A 166 -11.37 41.80 35.01
CA GLY A 166 -12.01 43.13 34.98
C GLY A 166 -11.30 44.26 34.21
N SER A 167 -11.85 44.65 33.05
CA SER A 167 -12.48 45.97 32.83
C SER A 167 -12.81 46.20 31.35
N GLU A 168 -14.09 46.39 31.05
CA GLU A 168 -14.60 47.00 29.82
C GLU A 168 -14.29 48.50 29.81
N GLN A 169 -13.91 49.04 28.64
CA GLN A 169 -14.26 50.43 28.28
C GLN A 169 -14.23 50.64 26.76
N ASP A 170 -15.34 51.23 26.30
CA ASP A 170 -15.67 51.66 24.95
C ASP A 170 -14.66 52.62 24.29
N GLY A 171 -14.63 52.61 22.95
CA GLY A 171 -13.89 53.62 22.17
C GLY A 171 -14.04 53.47 20.66
N MET A 172 -15.10 54.06 20.12
CA MET A 172 -15.48 54.12 18.70
C MET A 172 -14.58 55.07 17.87
N SER A 173 -14.29 54.69 16.61
CA SER A 173 -14.07 55.54 15.40
C SER A 173 -12.75 56.31 15.08
N VAL A 174 -12.15 55.91 13.93
CA VAL A 174 -11.77 56.74 12.73
C VAL A 174 -10.38 57.44 12.72
N PRO A 175 -9.70 57.56 11.54
CA PRO A 175 -8.23 57.48 11.39
C PRO A 175 -7.52 58.84 11.19
N PRO A 176 -6.19 58.84 11.06
CA PRO A 176 -5.54 59.77 10.14
C PRO A 176 -4.56 59.10 9.16
N GLN A 177 -4.50 59.75 8.00
CA GLN A 177 -3.74 59.42 6.80
C GLN A 177 -2.22 59.53 6.97
N ALA A 178 -1.52 58.77 6.12
CA ALA A 178 -0.29 59.11 5.41
C ALA A 178 0.93 59.59 6.22
N SER A 179 1.90 58.70 6.40
CA SER A 179 3.32 59.03 6.21
C SER A 179 4.10 57.78 5.79
N THR A 180 4.65 57.79 4.59
CA THR A 180 5.78 56.93 4.20
C THR A 180 6.98 57.22 5.11
N PRO A 181 7.74 56.20 5.52
CA PRO A 181 9.18 56.33 5.43
C PRO A 181 9.84 55.08 4.81
N SER A 182 10.54 55.36 3.70
CA SER A 182 11.92 54.94 3.42
C SER A 182 12.43 53.61 3.97
N GLN A 183 12.75 52.73 3.01
CA GLN A 183 13.82 51.74 3.03
C GLN A 183 14.87 51.94 4.12
N GLY A 184 14.89 51.00 5.07
CA GLY A 184 16.02 50.73 5.94
C GLY A 184 16.20 49.22 6.01
N HIS A 185 17.02 48.67 5.10
CA HIS A 185 17.56 47.31 5.23
C HIS A 185 18.40 47.26 6.52
N VAL A 186 17.82 46.76 7.61
CA VAL A 186 18.62 46.27 8.73
C VAL A 186 18.91 44.81 8.43
N ALA A 187 20.15 44.57 8.02
CA ALA A 187 20.73 43.25 7.94
C ALA A 187 20.86 42.70 9.37
N GLU A 188 19.84 41.95 9.82
CA GLU A 188 20.07 40.90 10.82
C GLU A 188 20.75 39.73 10.12
N GLU A 189 22.05 39.87 9.90
CA GLU A 189 22.96 38.74 9.69
C GLU A 189 23.08 38.02 11.05
N SER A 190 22.02 37.33 11.45
CA SER A 190 22.01 36.47 12.64
C SER A 190 22.13 35.03 12.19
N LEU A 191 23.01 34.30 12.88
CA LEU A 191 23.47 32.93 12.68
C LEU A 191 22.35 31.88 12.86
N ALA A 192 21.23 32.03 12.16
CA ALA A 192 20.08 31.14 12.27
C ALA A 192 20.29 29.89 11.39
N VAL A 193 20.77 28.81 12.02
CA VAL A 193 20.63 27.44 11.51
C VAL A 193 19.15 27.01 11.46
N ASP A 194 18.23 27.82 12.03
CA ASP A 194 16.81 27.52 12.31
C ASP A 194 15.94 27.15 11.10
N ASP A 195 16.37 27.47 9.88
CA ASP A 195 15.53 27.29 8.70
C ASP A 195 15.95 26.10 7.81
N ALA A 196 17.01 25.35 8.16
CA ALA A 196 17.44 24.19 7.40
C ALA A 196 16.73 22.92 7.90
N GLU A 197 15.89 22.33 7.05
CA GLU A 197 15.05 21.19 7.44
C GLU A 197 15.78 19.85 7.37
N ASN A 198 16.91 19.80 6.68
CA ASN A 198 17.76 18.61 6.61
C ASN A 198 19.24 18.99 6.43
N PRO A 199 20.17 18.06 6.74
CA PRO A 199 21.60 18.32 6.64
C PRO A 199 22.05 18.76 5.24
N LEU A 200 21.44 18.26 4.17
CA LEU A 200 21.80 18.63 2.80
C LEU A 200 21.37 20.07 2.47
N GLN A 201 20.20 20.50 2.94
CA GLN A 201 19.75 21.88 2.79
C GLN A 201 20.62 22.86 3.59
N LEU A 202 21.10 22.44 4.76
CA LEU A 202 22.06 23.23 5.54
C LEU A 202 23.38 23.40 4.79
N LEU A 203 23.90 22.32 4.19
CA LEU A 203 25.12 22.36 3.37
C LEU A 203 24.93 23.23 2.12
N ALA A 204 23.77 23.13 1.48
CA ALA A 204 23.38 23.96 0.34
C ALA A 204 23.48 25.45 0.69
N ARG A 205 22.86 25.87 1.80
CA ARG A 205 22.88 27.26 2.26
C ARG A 205 24.24 27.73 2.75
N ALA A 206 25.02 26.85 3.36
CA ALA A 206 26.39 27.16 3.73
C ALA A 206 27.23 27.50 2.48
N SER A 207 26.97 26.85 1.34
CA SER A 207 27.61 27.19 0.07
C SER A 207 27.28 28.61 -0.41
N ASP A 208 26.04 29.08 -0.22
CA ASP A 208 25.62 30.44 -0.61
C ASP A 208 26.28 31.54 0.25
N LEU A 209 26.54 31.27 1.54
CA LEU A 209 27.18 32.22 2.46
C LEU A 209 28.66 32.48 2.14
N HIS A 210 29.34 31.54 1.49
CA HIS A 210 30.77 31.65 1.19
C HIS A 210 31.10 32.60 0.02
N VAL A 211 30.11 33.28 -0.59
CA VAL A 211 30.27 34.00 -1.87
C VAL A 211 29.87 35.49 -1.84
N SER A 212 29.58 36.10 -0.68
CA SER A 212 29.37 37.56 -0.65
C SER A 212 30.71 38.32 -0.78
N PRO A 213 31.00 39.05 -1.88
CA PRO A 213 32.24 39.81 -2.00
C PRO A 213 32.12 41.08 -1.16
N LYS A 214 33.03 41.28 -0.20
CA LYS A 214 33.16 42.57 0.50
C LYS A 214 33.46 43.69 -0.52
N PRO A 215 32.72 44.81 -0.53
CA PRO A 215 33.09 45.97 -1.33
C PRO A 215 34.16 46.81 -0.59
N GLY A 216 35.29 47.06 -1.26
CA GLY A 216 36.37 47.98 -0.85
C GLY A 216 37.49 47.30 -0.04
N GLU A 217 38.78 47.60 -0.19
CA GLU A 217 39.53 48.64 -0.91
C GLU A 217 40.92 48.03 -1.22
N ASN A 218 41.52 48.31 -2.37
CA ASN A 218 42.99 48.41 -2.49
C ASN A 218 43.40 49.00 -3.85
N HIS A 219 43.90 50.23 -3.81
CA HIS A 219 44.72 50.83 -4.84
C HIS A 219 46.15 50.27 -4.74
N GLY A 220 46.69 49.71 -5.83
CA GLY A 220 48.09 49.27 -5.94
C GLY A 220 48.43 48.77 -7.35
N PRO A 221 49.64 49.03 -7.88
CA PRO A 221 49.86 49.20 -9.31
C PRO A 221 49.86 47.91 -10.14
N MET A 222 49.47 48.13 -11.38
CA MET A 222 49.18 47.21 -12.46
C MET A 222 50.45 46.61 -13.06
N GLU A 223 50.87 45.40 -12.65
CA GLU A 223 51.79 44.56 -13.44
C GLU A 223 51.86 43.10 -12.94
N ALA A 224 50.72 42.38 -12.96
CA ALA A 224 50.68 40.90 -12.90
C ALA A 224 49.35 40.29 -13.39
N ALA A 225 48.56 41.02 -14.20
CA ALA A 225 47.14 40.74 -14.41
C ALA A 225 46.79 39.61 -15.39
N SER A 226 47.75 38.98 -16.09
CA SER A 226 47.43 37.97 -17.11
C SER A 226 47.42 36.53 -16.58
N ALA A 227 48.29 36.17 -15.62
CA ALA A 227 48.34 34.83 -15.04
C ALA A 227 47.28 34.61 -13.93
N GLN A 228 46.83 35.69 -13.28
CA GLN A 228 45.84 35.65 -12.21
C GLN A 228 44.41 35.53 -12.74
N ARG A 229 44.12 36.09 -13.92
CA ARG A 229 42.79 36.03 -14.58
C ARG A 229 42.44 34.62 -15.09
N ALA A 230 43.43 33.85 -15.57
CA ALA A 230 43.22 32.47 -16.01
C ALA A 230 43.04 31.48 -14.83
N ARG A 231 43.66 31.76 -13.67
CA ARG A 231 43.42 31.00 -12.43
C ARG A 231 42.09 31.38 -11.77
N GLN A 232 41.72 32.66 -11.77
CA GLN A 232 40.40 33.12 -11.28
C GLN A 232 39.25 32.67 -12.17
N SER A 233 39.42 32.57 -13.49
CA SER A 233 38.40 32.03 -14.41
C SER A 233 38.14 30.54 -14.19
N LYS A 234 39.19 29.72 -14.03
CA LYS A 234 39.02 28.29 -13.70
C LYS A 234 38.49 28.04 -12.28
N GLN A 235 38.75 28.97 -11.36
CA GLN A 235 38.24 28.90 -9.99
C GLN A 235 36.79 29.40 -9.91
N GLY A 236 36.40 30.40 -10.71
CA GLY A 236 35.02 30.84 -10.89
C GLY A 236 34.13 29.80 -11.59
N GLU A 237 34.65 29.04 -12.56
CA GLU A 237 33.93 27.90 -13.15
C GLU A 237 33.73 26.76 -12.14
N LYS A 238 34.75 26.41 -11.33
CA LYS A 238 34.62 25.39 -10.28
C LYS A 238 33.70 25.82 -9.13
N ILE A 239 33.75 27.10 -8.74
CA ILE A 239 32.84 27.67 -7.74
C ILE A 239 31.41 27.66 -8.30
N SER A 240 31.20 27.94 -9.59
CA SER A 240 29.89 27.82 -10.25
C SER A 240 29.34 26.39 -10.29
N GLU A 241 30.16 25.35 -10.43
CA GLU A 241 29.70 23.96 -10.38
C GLU A 241 29.29 23.52 -8.97
N VAL A 242 30.06 23.93 -7.95
CA VAL A 242 29.73 23.69 -6.54
C VAL A 242 28.43 24.43 -6.18
N GLU A 243 28.29 25.70 -6.57
CA GLU A 243 27.05 26.47 -6.43
C GLU A 243 25.88 25.84 -7.17
N LYS A 244 26.06 25.31 -8.39
CA LYS A 244 24.98 24.61 -9.11
C LYS A 244 24.56 23.33 -8.40
N PHE A 245 25.51 22.61 -7.81
CA PHE A 245 25.24 21.39 -7.06
C PHE A 245 24.50 21.68 -5.74
N PHE A 246 24.83 22.80 -5.09
CA PHE A 246 24.29 23.20 -3.80
C PHE A 246 23.14 24.22 -3.87
N LYS A 247 22.82 24.79 -5.05
CA LYS A 247 21.66 25.66 -5.23
C LYS A 247 20.36 24.93 -4.89
N LEU A 248 19.37 25.70 -4.39
CA LEU A 248 18.02 25.22 -4.11
C LEU A 248 17.51 24.31 -5.24
N THR A 249 16.90 23.20 -4.84
CA THR A 249 16.46 22.07 -5.67
C THR A 249 15.79 22.54 -6.96
N GLN A 250 16.53 22.55 -8.07
CA GLN A 250 15.96 22.84 -9.39
C GLN A 250 15.62 21.52 -10.07
N PHE A 251 14.32 21.32 -10.28
CA PHE A 251 13.82 20.11 -10.92
C PHE A 251 13.68 20.30 -12.43
N SER A 252 14.21 19.36 -13.20
CA SER A 252 14.05 19.33 -14.65
C SER A 252 12.69 18.74 -15.02
N LEU A 253 11.98 19.42 -15.92
CA LEU A 253 10.73 18.92 -16.52
C LEU A 253 11.02 17.93 -17.64
N ASP A 254 10.11 17.00 -17.88
CA ASP A 254 10.14 16.04 -18.99
C ASP A 254 9.57 16.66 -20.28
N ILE A 255 10.17 17.75 -20.73
CA ILE A 255 9.78 18.49 -21.95
C ILE A 255 10.91 18.46 -22.98
N GLY A 256 10.55 18.42 -24.25
CA GLY A 256 11.51 18.40 -25.36
C GLY A 256 10.91 17.77 -26.61
N PRO A 257 11.42 18.11 -27.81
CA PRO A 257 10.89 17.58 -29.08
C PRO A 257 11.09 16.06 -29.21
N ASP A 258 12.06 15.49 -28.50
CA ASP A 258 12.32 14.04 -28.45
C ASP A 258 11.41 13.29 -27.47
N LEU A 259 10.67 14.01 -26.62
CA LEU A 259 9.74 13.45 -25.63
C LEU A 259 8.28 13.72 -25.99
N ASP A 260 8.02 14.81 -26.70
CA ASP A 260 6.67 15.29 -27.01
C ASP A 260 5.96 14.39 -28.04
N PRO A 261 4.82 13.76 -27.68
CA PRO A 261 4.12 12.88 -28.59
C PRO A 261 3.55 13.56 -29.84
N ILE A 262 3.34 14.88 -29.84
CA ILE A 262 2.89 15.62 -31.03
C ILE A 262 4.07 15.81 -31.99
N GLU A 263 5.23 16.25 -31.50
CA GLU A 263 6.44 16.43 -32.32
C GLU A 263 6.93 15.09 -32.89
N LEU A 264 6.76 14.01 -32.14
CA LEU A 264 7.04 12.64 -32.59
C LEU A 264 5.99 12.08 -33.57
N GLY A 265 4.93 12.83 -33.88
CA GLY A 265 3.86 12.40 -34.79
C GLY A 265 3.00 11.25 -34.25
N LEU A 266 2.98 11.03 -32.93
CA LEU A 266 2.18 9.96 -32.31
C LEU A 266 0.71 10.36 -32.16
N VAL A 267 0.41 11.64 -32.03
CA VAL A 267 -0.95 12.19 -31.90
C VAL A 267 -1.00 13.61 -32.46
N THR A 268 -2.10 14.01 -33.11
CA THR A 268 -2.28 15.41 -33.54
C THR A 268 -2.79 16.30 -32.39
N VAL A 269 -2.76 17.62 -32.59
CA VAL A 269 -3.31 18.58 -31.61
C VAL A 269 -4.81 18.35 -31.42
N GLU A 270 -5.55 18.14 -32.51
CA GLU A 270 -7.00 17.95 -32.51
C GLU A 270 -7.40 16.61 -31.87
N GLU A 271 -6.62 15.55 -32.15
CA GLU A 271 -6.77 14.25 -31.47
C GLU A 271 -6.54 14.41 -29.97
N ALA A 272 -5.50 15.14 -29.56
CA ALA A 272 -5.19 15.38 -28.16
C ALA A 272 -6.32 16.14 -27.44
N ASP A 273 -6.84 17.23 -28.01
CA ASP A 273 -7.94 17.97 -27.42
C ASP A 273 -9.19 17.09 -27.25
N THR A 274 -9.49 16.25 -28.25
CA THR A 274 -10.59 15.28 -28.18
C THR A 274 -10.39 14.28 -27.04
N LEU A 275 -9.17 13.76 -26.88
CA LEU A 275 -8.83 12.82 -25.81
C LEU A 275 -8.89 13.47 -24.42
N PHE A 276 -8.39 14.70 -24.26
CA PHE A 276 -8.47 15.43 -22.99
C PHE A 276 -9.92 15.71 -22.59
N ASN A 277 -10.75 16.11 -23.54
CA ASN A 277 -12.18 16.27 -23.30
C ASN A 277 -12.82 14.94 -22.89
N PHE A 278 -12.51 13.84 -23.59
CA PHE A 278 -13.01 12.52 -23.22
C PHE A 278 -12.58 12.12 -21.80
N PHE A 279 -11.32 12.36 -21.42
CA PHE A 279 -10.78 12.05 -20.09
C PHE A 279 -11.59 12.74 -18.98
N HIS A 280 -11.75 14.06 -19.08
CA HIS A 280 -12.41 14.85 -18.05
C HIS A 280 -13.89 14.50 -17.89
N HIS A 281 -14.58 14.20 -19.00
CA HIS A 281 -16.00 13.83 -18.96
C HIS A 281 -16.24 12.39 -18.49
N ASN A 282 -15.36 11.45 -18.84
CA ASN A 282 -15.66 10.02 -18.69
C ASN A 282 -14.76 9.30 -17.68
N LEU A 283 -13.57 9.80 -17.38
CA LEU A 283 -12.54 9.06 -16.62
C LEU A 283 -12.14 9.75 -15.31
N ALA A 284 -12.16 11.09 -15.27
CA ALA A 284 -11.72 11.90 -14.13
C ALA A 284 -12.48 11.60 -12.82
N HIS A 285 -13.74 11.15 -12.91
CA HIS A 285 -14.55 10.79 -11.73
C HIS A 285 -13.95 9.67 -10.87
N THR A 286 -13.06 8.84 -11.44
CA THR A 286 -12.29 7.83 -10.68
C THR A 286 -10.83 8.22 -10.47
N ARG A 287 -10.36 9.33 -11.08
CA ARG A 287 -8.98 9.81 -11.15
C ARG A 287 -8.88 11.26 -10.69
N TRP A 288 -8.89 11.44 -9.38
CA TRP A 288 -8.69 12.76 -8.78
C TRP A 288 -7.26 13.26 -8.94
N GLY A 289 -7.08 14.58 -8.86
CA GLY A 289 -5.78 15.23 -9.00
C GLY A 289 -5.73 16.29 -10.11
N LEU A 290 -6.61 16.17 -11.11
CA LEU A 290 -6.58 16.96 -12.34
C LEU A 290 -7.75 17.95 -12.38
N ASP A 291 -7.50 19.21 -12.01
CA ASP A 291 -8.46 20.32 -12.21
C ASP A 291 -8.61 20.63 -13.72
N PRO A 292 -9.80 20.43 -14.32
CA PRO A 292 -10.01 20.65 -15.75
C PRO A 292 -9.81 22.12 -16.18
N ALA A 293 -9.96 23.09 -15.28
CA ALA A 293 -9.70 24.48 -15.59
C ALA A 293 -8.20 24.80 -15.76
N LEU A 294 -7.33 23.96 -15.19
CA LEU A 294 -5.87 24.09 -15.32
C LEU A 294 -5.30 23.08 -16.32
N TYR A 295 -5.66 21.80 -16.20
CA TYR A 295 -5.13 20.68 -16.98
C TYR A 295 -5.82 20.53 -18.34
N THR A 296 -5.62 21.54 -19.18
CA THR A 296 -5.89 21.49 -20.62
C THR A 296 -4.78 20.76 -21.35
N ALA A 297 -5.02 20.35 -22.60
CA ALA A 297 -3.99 19.72 -23.44
C ALA A 297 -2.76 20.65 -23.58
N ALA A 298 -2.99 21.95 -23.84
CA ALA A 298 -1.93 22.95 -23.98
C ALA A 298 -1.11 23.14 -22.70
N PHE A 299 -1.77 23.35 -21.56
CA PHE A 299 -1.06 23.49 -20.28
C PHE A 299 -0.28 22.22 -19.96
N THR A 300 -0.91 21.05 -20.05
CA THR A 300 -0.27 19.78 -19.71
C THR A 300 0.94 19.50 -20.59
N ARG A 301 0.84 19.72 -21.91
CA ARG A 301 1.95 19.57 -22.87
C ARG A 301 3.13 20.47 -22.51
N SER A 302 2.87 21.72 -22.09
CA SER A 302 3.93 22.66 -21.68
C SER A 302 4.65 22.26 -20.38
N ARG A 303 4.07 21.32 -19.62
CA ARG A 303 4.55 20.96 -18.28
C ARG A 303 5.13 19.56 -18.19
N SER A 304 4.58 18.59 -18.92
CA SER A 304 5.03 17.20 -18.91
C SER A 304 4.54 16.42 -20.11
N ALA A 305 5.48 15.87 -20.89
CA ALA A 305 5.16 14.93 -21.96
C ALA A 305 4.54 13.64 -21.40
N PHE A 306 4.95 13.20 -20.21
CA PHE A 306 4.45 11.98 -19.59
C PHE A 306 3.01 12.10 -19.13
N LEU A 307 2.63 13.18 -18.43
CA LEU A 307 1.22 13.37 -18.04
C LEU A 307 0.33 13.53 -19.27
N PHE A 308 0.78 14.33 -20.25
CA PHE A 308 0.05 14.53 -21.50
C PHE A 308 -0.21 13.21 -22.22
N THR A 309 0.85 12.40 -22.41
CA THR A 309 0.73 11.09 -23.04
C THR A 309 -0.15 10.15 -22.23
N SER A 310 -0.08 10.19 -20.90
CA SER A 310 -0.86 9.34 -20.00
C SER A 310 -2.37 9.61 -20.08
N ILE A 311 -2.78 10.88 -20.11
CA ILE A 311 -4.18 11.29 -20.27
C ILE A 311 -4.70 10.84 -21.65
N CYS A 312 -3.91 11.06 -22.70
CA CYS A 312 -4.24 10.63 -24.06
C CYS A 312 -4.35 9.11 -24.18
N ALA A 313 -3.39 8.36 -23.61
CA ALA A 313 -3.36 6.90 -23.62
C ALA A 313 -4.55 6.30 -22.87
N ALA A 314 -4.86 6.83 -21.68
CA ALA A 314 -6.02 6.42 -20.89
C ALA A 314 -7.32 6.64 -21.67
N SER A 315 -7.50 7.79 -22.30
CA SER A 315 -8.71 8.09 -23.09
C SER A 315 -8.83 7.18 -24.31
N ALA A 316 -7.75 6.99 -25.06
CA ALA A 316 -7.72 6.11 -26.22
C ALA A 316 -8.02 4.64 -25.85
N LEU A 317 -7.72 4.21 -24.62
CA LEU A 317 -8.06 2.87 -24.11
C LEU A 317 -9.58 2.63 -24.09
N PHE A 318 -10.37 3.67 -23.79
CA PHE A 318 -11.83 3.58 -23.65
C PHE A 318 -12.62 4.03 -24.88
N MET A 319 -11.95 4.55 -25.92
CA MET A 319 -12.58 4.92 -27.18
C MET A 319 -12.57 3.74 -28.18
N PRO A 320 -13.73 3.23 -28.64
CA PRO A 320 -13.79 2.04 -29.49
C PRO A 320 -12.95 2.10 -30.78
N ALA A 321 -12.90 3.27 -31.43
CA ALA A 321 -12.17 3.46 -32.69
C ALA A 321 -10.67 3.80 -32.52
N ALA A 322 -10.15 3.83 -31.28
CA ALA A 322 -8.82 4.38 -30.98
C ALA A 322 -7.75 3.30 -30.72
N SER A 323 -7.93 2.05 -31.14
CA SER A 323 -7.00 0.94 -30.87
C SER A 323 -5.54 1.22 -31.27
N ALA A 324 -5.33 1.73 -32.49
CA ALA A 324 -3.99 2.09 -32.96
C ALA A 324 -3.38 3.25 -32.16
N LEU A 325 -4.19 4.21 -31.72
CA LEU A 325 -3.77 5.35 -30.89
C LEU A 325 -3.42 4.91 -29.47
N SER A 326 -4.26 4.07 -28.86
CA SER A 326 -4.03 3.48 -27.55
C SER A 326 -2.72 2.70 -27.50
N ARG A 327 -2.42 1.88 -28.54
CA ARG A 327 -1.17 1.12 -28.61
C ARG A 327 0.06 2.01 -28.67
N ARG A 328 0.09 2.98 -29.60
CA ARG A 328 1.27 3.85 -29.78
C ARG A 328 1.51 4.75 -28.57
N LEU A 329 0.47 5.33 -27.98
CA LEU A 329 0.57 6.17 -26.80
C LEU A 329 0.98 5.37 -25.55
N SER A 330 0.42 4.17 -25.35
CA SER A 330 0.83 3.29 -24.24
C SER A 330 2.32 2.90 -24.33
N ASN A 331 2.80 2.59 -25.54
CA ASN A 331 4.22 2.31 -25.77
C ASN A 331 5.11 3.52 -25.44
N HIS A 332 4.64 4.73 -25.79
CA HIS A 332 5.35 5.97 -25.49
C HIS A 332 5.36 6.26 -23.98
N CYS A 333 4.24 6.07 -23.26
CA CYS A 333 4.20 6.15 -21.80
C CYS A 333 5.28 5.28 -21.16
N GLN A 334 5.41 4.03 -21.61
CA GLN A 334 6.43 3.11 -21.09
C GLN A 334 7.87 3.57 -21.40
N ALA A 335 8.09 4.21 -22.56
CA ALA A 335 9.38 4.81 -22.88
C ALA A 335 9.69 6.01 -21.97
N LEU A 336 8.70 6.88 -21.73
CA LEU A 336 8.82 8.04 -20.87
C LEU A 336 9.11 7.66 -19.42
N VAL A 337 8.48 6.61 -18.87
CA VAL A 337 8.78 6.11 -17.52
C VAL A 337 10.27 5.78 -17.38
N ARG A 338 10.87 5.08 -18.36
CA ARG A 338 12.32 4.79 -18.34
C ARG A 338 13.15 6.07 -18.41
N ARG A 339 12.75 7.02 -19.25
CA ARG A 339 13.47 8.29 -19.44
C ARG A 339 13.44 9.16 -18.19
N ILE A 340 12.29 9.26 -17.53
CA ILE A 340 12.10 9.93 -16.24
C ILE A 340 13.08 9.40 -15.20
N MET A 341 13.24 8.08 -15.14
CA MET A 341 14.16 7.46 -14.17
C MET A 341 15.63 7.72 -14.50
N ILE A 342 16.01 7.63 -15.76
CA ILE A 342 17.40 7.79 -16.21
C ILE A 342 17.84 9.25 -16.10
N ASP A 343 17.01 10.19 -16.58
CA ASP A 343 17.34 11.61 -16.63
C ASP A 343 16.88 12.37 -15.36
N ARG A 344 16.16 11.69 -14.47
CA ARG A 344 15.75 12.18 -13.14
C ARG A 344 14.76 13.35 -13.18
N TYR A 345 13.92 13.43 -14.20
CA TYR A 345 12.86 14.44 -14.31
C TYR A 345 11.89 14.39 -13.12
N ARG A 346 11.43 15.56 -12.66
CA ARG A 346 10.51 15.70 -11.53
C ARG A 346 9.59 16.90 -11.74
N SER A 347 8.30 16.69 -11.52
CA SER A 347 7.28 17.74 -11.50
C SER A 347 6.02 17.19 -10.85
N VAL A 348 5.11 18.08 -10.43
CA VAL A 348 3.78 17.68 -9.95
C VAL A 348 3.04 16.86 -11.02
N GLU A 349 3.23 17.23 -12.29
CA GLU A 349 2.65 16.55 -13.43
C GLU A 349 3.14 15.10 -13.57
N ILE A 350 4.44 14.85 -13.39
CA ILE A 350 4.98 13.49 -13.42
C ILE A 350 4.39 12.63 -12.29
N VAL A 351 4.20 13.19 -11.10
CA VAL A 351 3.53 12.49 -9.99
C VAL A 351 2.11 12.08 -10.39
N LEU A 352 1.34 13.01 -10.95
CA LEU A 352 0.00 12.74 -11.45
C LEU A 352 0.01 11.72 -12.59
N ALA A 353 1.00 11.75 -13.47
CA ALA A 353 1.12 10.80 -14.58
C ALA A 353 1.30 9.37 -14.08
N PHE A 354 2.17 9.15 -13.07
CA PHE A 354 2.27 7.86 -12.40
C PHE A 354 0.91 7.40 -11.83
N MET A 355 0.17 8.31 -11.19
CA MET A 355 -1.14 8.01 -10.60
C MET A 355 -2.24 7.71 -11.65
N VAL A 356 -2.20 8.38 -12.80
CA VAL A 356 -3.18 8.21 -13.90
C VAL A 356 -3.04 6.86 -14.58
N ASN A 357 -1.83 6.29 -14.67
CA ASN A 357 -1.59 5.00 -15.35
C ASN A 357 -1.97 3.77 -14.50
N VAL A 358 -1.82 3.85 -13.17
CA VAL A 358 -2.13 2.76 -12.21
C VAL A 358 -3.49 2.04 -12.38
N PRO A 359 -4.63 2.71 -12.64
CA PRO A 359 -5.94 2.10 -12.54
C PRO A 359 -6.24 1.13 -13.68
N TRP A 360 -5.58 1.29 -14.82
CA TRP A 360 -5.88 0.56 -16.05
C TRP A 360 -4.65 -0.13 -16.63
N MET A 361 -3.67 -0.44 -15.77
CA MET A 361 -2.54 -1.29 -16.13
C MET A 361 -3.04 -2.64 -16.64
N ALA A 362 -2.46 -3.11 -17.73
CA ALA A 362 -2.80 -4.40 -18.31
C ALA A 362 -2.37 -5.54 -17.36
N PRO A 363 -3.05 -6.70 -17.38
CA PRO A 363 -2.55 -7.91 -16.75
C PRO A 363 -1.15 -8.24 -17.31
N GLY A 364 -0.19 -8.41 -16.41
CA GLY A 364 1.06 -9.08 -16.76
C GLY A 364 0.85 -10.59 -16.98
N LYS A 365 1.92 -11.32 -17.27
CA LYS A 365 1.83 -12.77 -17.46
C LYS A 365 1.62 -13.49 -16.13
N HIS A 366 2.20 -12.94 -15.06
CA HIS A 366 2.09 -13.46 -13.71
C HIS A 366 1.56 -12.37 -12.77
N SER A 367 1.01 -12.78 -11.63
CA SER A 367 0.55 -11.85 -10.60
C SER A 367 1.69 -10.97 -10.05
N THR A 368 2.94 -11.41 -10.15
CA THR A 368 4.14 -10.67 -9.74
C THR A 368 4.56 -9.58 -10.71
N ASP A 369 3.99 -9.56 -11.92
CA ASP A 369 4.30 -8.56 -12.95
C ASP A 369 3.51 -7.25 -12.70
N ASP A 370 2.72 -7.16 -11.62
CA ASP A 370 1.96 -5.96 -11.25
C ASP A 370 2.88 -4.80 -10.82
N GLU A 371 3.08 -3.85 -11.75
CA GLU A 371 3.89 -2.65 -11.56
C GLU A 371 3.22 -1.56 -10.71
N THR A 372 1.95 -1.74 -10.33
CA THR A 372 1.16 -0.73 -9.59
C THR A 372 1.94 -0.16 -8.41
N CYS A 373 2.58 -1.04 -7.64
CA CYS A 373 3.29 -0.63 -6.43
C CYS A 373 4.55 0.17 -6.74
N TRP A 374 5.19 -0.07 -7.87
CA TRP A 374 6.38 0.67 -8.30
C TRP A 374 5.99 2.08 -8.71
N TYR A 375 4.89 2.23 -9.47
CA TYR A 375 4.35 3.52 -9.87
C TYR A 375 3.94 4.37 -8.66
N VAL A 376 3.22 3.79 -7.70
CA VAL A 376 2.84 4.50 -6.46
C VAL A 376 4.07 4.86 -5.64
N SER A 377 5.06 3.97 -5.50
CA SER A 377 6.28 4.28 -4.75
C SER A 377 7.09 5.40 -5.41
N MET A 378 7.12 5.44 -6.75
CA MET A 378 7.77 6.51 -7.49
C MET A 378 7.05 7.85 -7.30
N ALA A 379 5.72 7.85 -7.44
CA ALA A 379 4.88 9.02 -7.19
C ALA A 379 5.09 9.56 -5.77
N THR A 380 5.10 8.70 -4.75
CA THR A 380 5.36 9.08 -3.35
C THR A 380 6.75 9.67 -3.17
N THR A 381 7.78 9.05 -3.72
CA THR A 381 9.16 9.55 -3.61
C THR A 381 9.28 10.95 -4.23
N MET A 382 8.76 11.12 -5.43
CA MET A 382 8.79 12.40 -6.14
C MET A 382 7.94 13.47 -5.44
N ALA A 383 6.77 13.12 -4.91
CA ALA A 383 5.91 14.03 -4.16
C ALA A 383 6.59 14.54 -2.87
N LEU A 384 7.37 13.68 -2.20
CA LEU A 384 8.17 14.07 -1.05
C LEU A 384 9.34 14.97 -1.45
N ASP A 385 10.08 14.62 -2.51
CA ASP A 385 11.18 15.45 -3.07
C ASP A 385 10.67 16.87 -3.42
N LEU A 386 9.47 16.94 -4.00
CA LEU A 386 8.80 18.20 -4.38
C LEU A 386 8.18 18.93 -3.19
N SER A 387 8.21 18.40 -1.97
CA SER A 387 7.55 18.98 -0.78
C SER A 387 6.04 19.19 -0.94
N LEU A 388 5.33 18.27 -1.61
CA LEU A 388 3.87 18.33 -1.74
C LEU A 388 3.12 18.04 -0.44
N HIS A 389 3.81 17.45 0.52
CA HIS A 389 3.28 17.02 1.81
C HIS A 389 3.15 18.14 2.85
N LYS A 390 3.70 19.32 2.55
CA LYS A 390 3.77 20.49 3.44
C LYS A 390 2.61 21.45 3.26
N ILE A 391 2.16 22.05 4.36
CA ILE A 391 1.12 23.08 4.35
C ILE A 391 1.68 24.38 3.77
N LEU A 392 0.88 25.04 2.95
CA LEU A 392 1.17 26.36 2.42
C LEU A 392 0.91 27.43 3.48
N VAL A 393 1.97 28.04 4.02
CA VAL A 393 1.86 29.10 5.03
C VAL A 393 2.79 30.26 4.64
N PRO A 394 2.26 31.49 4.44
CA PRO A 394 3.11 32.66 4.19
C PRO A 394 4.08 32.90 5.33
N GLN A 395 5.36 33.21 5.04
CA GLN A 395 6.38 33.38 6.08
C GLN A 395 6.03 34.45 7.13
N GLN A 396 5.29 35.48 6.73
CA GLN A 396 4.84 36.58 7.61
C GLN A 396 3.87 36.10 8.71
N SER A 397 3.17 34.99 8.46
CA SER A 397 2.16 34.41 9.36
C SER A 397 2.74 33.44 10.39
N VAL A 398 4.01 33.04 10.27
CA VAL A 398 4.64 32.06 11.16
C VAL A 398 5.10 32.69 12.49
N GLY A 399 5.32 34.01 12.53
CA GLY A 399 5.76 34.75 13.73
C GLY A 399 4.63 35.38 14.56
N HIS A 400 3.47 35.63 13.95
CA HIS A 400 2.28 36.09 14.65
C HIS A 400 1.32 34.92 14.76
N GLY A 401 1.17 34.35 15.96
CA GLY A 401 0.26 33.25 16.24
C GLY A 401 -1.17 33.54 15.77
N LEU A 402 -1.45 33.18 14.52
CA LEU A 402 -2.78 33.26 13.94
C LEU A 402 -3.57 32.05 14.40
N ALA A 403 -4.48 32.32 15.33
CA ALA A 403 -5.71 31.56 15.63
C ALA A 403 -5.62 30.03 15.45
N GLY A 404 -5.13 29.34 16.48
CA GLY A 404 -5.63 28.00 16.83
C GLY A 404 -4.96 26.78 16.19
N ILE A 405 -3.99 26.92 15.28
CA ILE A 405 -3.23 25.76 14.75
C ILE A 405 -1.73 25.98 14.95
N GLN A 406 -1.17 25.33 15.98
CA GLN A 406 0.29 25.19 16.15
C GLN A 406 0.83 24.22 15.09
N VAL A 407 1.08 24.69 13.86
CA VAL A 407 1.80 23.91 12.85
C VAL A 407 3.30 24.13 13.02
N ALA A 408 4.07 23.05 13.10
CA ALA A 408 5.53 23.15 13.17
C ALA A 408 6.08 23.75 11.87
N ARG A 409 7.06 24.65 11.95
CA ARG A 409 7.68 25.30 10.78
C ARG A 409 8.20 24.30 9.74
N ALA A 410 8.68 23.14 10.18
CA ALA A 410 9.16 22.05 9.32
C ALA A 410 8.06 21.43 8.43
N ASP A 411 6.80 21.55 8.82
CA ASP A 411 5.65 21.07 8.05
C ASP A 411 5.11 22.12 7.08
N CYS A 412 5.71 23.31 7.02
CA CYS A 412 5.24 24.45 6.24
C CYS A 412 6.17 24.76 5.05
N ILE A 413 5.59 25.29 3.99
CA ILE A 413 6.34 25.88 2.87
C ILE A 413 5.68 27.21 2.46
N ASP A 414 6.52 28.20 2.17
CA ASP A 414 6.01 29.49 1.69
C ASP A 414 5.40 29.33 0.28
N PRO A 415 4.22 29.91 0.01
CA PRO A 415 3.58 29.83 -1.30
C PRO A 415 4.46 30.31 -2.47
N LYS A 416 5.27 31.37 -2.30
CA LYS A 416 6.17 31.84 -3.37
C LYS A 416 7.28 30.84 -3.64
N VAL A 417 7.83 30.23 -2.59
CA VAL A 417 8.84 29.17 -2.71
C VAL A 417 8.24 27.94 -3.40
N ALA A 418 7.03 27.53 -3.02
CA ALA A 418 6.32 26.42 -3.66
C ALA A 418 6.09 26.65 -5.16
N LEU A 419 5.67 27.86 -5.56
CA LEU A 419 5.51 28.23 -6.97
C LEU A 419 6.87 28.26 -7.71
N ALA A 420 7.91 28.80 -7.08
CA ALA A 420 9.24 28.84 -7.68
C ALA A 420 9.83 27.44 -7.91
N LEU A 421 9.66 26.51 -6.95
CA LEU A 421 10.05 25.09 -7.11
C LEU A 421 9.36 24.43 -8.30
N ASP A 422 8.13 24.84 -8.58
CA ASP A 422 7.36 24.36 -9.72
C ASP A 422 7.65 25.13 -11.03
N GLY A 423 8.59 26.08 -11.03
CA GLY A 423 8.93 26.89 -12.21
C GLY A 423 7.92 28.00 -12.52
N PHE A 424 7.20 28.50 -11.51
CA PHE A 424 6.26 29.61 -11.59
C PHE A 424 6.67 30.78 -10.68
N ALA A 425 7.97 31.07 -10.60
CA ALA A 425 8.52 32.08 -9.68
C ALA A 425 7.92 33.49 -9.88
N ASP A 426 7.49 33.82 -11.10
CA ASP A 426 6.93 35.12 -11.46
C ASP A 426 5.41 35.24 -11.19
N VAL A 427 4.76 34.16 -10.73
CA VAL A 427 3.32 34.17 -10.45
C VAL A 427 3.08 34.59 -9.01
N ASP A 428 2.23 35.60 -8.82
CA ASP A 428 1.80 36.01 -7.48
C ASP A 428 0.84 34.98 -6.86
N PRO A 429 1.14 34.40 -5.67
CA PRO A 429 0.27 33.48 -4.94
C PRO A 429 -1.16 33.97 -4.71
N SER A 430 -1.37 35.28 -4.62
CA SER A 430 -2.68 35.87 -4.31
C SER A 430 -3.66 35.81 -5.48
N THR A 431 -3.13 35.74 -6.70
CA THR A 431 -3.91 35.71 -7.94
C THR A 431 -4.67 34.40 -8.09
N GLU A 432 -5.75 34.41 -8.87
CA GLU A 432 -6.54 33.20 -9.16
C GLU A 432 -5.68 32.06 -9.72
N LEU A 433 -4.78 32.38 -10.67
CA LEU A 433 -3.84 31.41 -11.23
C LEU A 433 -2.87 30.88 -10.17
N GLY A 434 -2.27 31.77 -9.36
CA GLY A 434 -1.37 31.39 -8.27
C GLY A 434 -2.03 30.45 -7.27
N ARG A 435 -3.25 30.77 -6.82
CA ARG A 435 -4.02 29.92 -5.92
C ARG A 435 -4.34 28.54 -6.52
N ARG A 436 -4.68 28.47 -7.81
CA ARG A 436 -4.92 27.18 -8.50
C ARG A 436 -3.65 26.34 -8.63
N LEU A 437 -2.51 26.95 -8.97
CA LEU A 437 -1.21 26.27 -9.07
C LEU A 437 -0.73 25.74 -7.72
N LEU A 438 -1.03 26.45 -6.64
CA LEU A 438 -0.77 26.01 -5.28
C LEU A 438 -1.71 24.87 -4.85
N ARG A 439 -3.01 25.04 -5.10
CA ARG A 439 -4.04 24.03 -4.81
C ARG A 439 -3.79 22.72 -5.57
N ARG A 440 -3.23 22.78 -6.78
CA ARG A 440 -2.75 21.62 -7.55
C ARG A 440 -1.77 20.76 -6.76
N ARG A 441 -0.87 21.36 -5.98
CA ARG A 441 0.10 20.63 -5.13
C ARG A 441 -0.61 19.86 -4.03
N GLU A 442 -1.50 20.54 -3.30
CA GLU A 442 -2.30 19.94 -2.22
C GLU A 442 -3.21 18.83 -2.76
N ARG A 443 -3.90 19.09 -3.88
CA ARG A 443 -4.77 18.13 -4.56
C ARG A 443 -4.01 16.87 -4.97
N CYS A 444 -2.82 17.04 -5.55
CA CYS A 444 -1.95 15.92 -5.92
C CYS A 444 -1.59 15.05 -4.70
N TRP A 445 -1.23 15.68 -3.57
CA TRP A 445 -0.91 14.97 -2.32
C TRP A 445 -2.12 14.20 -1.75
N ILE A 446 -3.29 14.83 -1.68
CA ILE A 446 -4.51 14.18 -1.18
C ILE A 446 -4.91 13.02 -2.11
N ALA A 447 -4.86 13.22 -3.44
CA ALA A 447 -5.16 12.17 -4.41
C ALA A 447 -4.18 10.99 -4.33
N LEU A 448 -2.89 11.26 -4.11
CA LEU A 448 -1.88 10.22 -3.92
C LEU A 448 -2.18 9.40 -2.66
N PHE A 449 -2.50 10.04 -1.54
CA PHE A 449 -2.90 9.37 -0.31
C PHE A 449 -4.11 8.43 -0.54
N VAL A 450 -5.16 8.93 -1.21
CA VAL A 450 -6.34 8.11 -1.47
C VAL A 450 -6.03 6.94 -2.41
N LEU A 451 -5.23 7.15 -3.46
CA LEU A 451 -4.82 6.06 -4.34
C LEU A 451 -4.02 4.99 -3.59
N GLU A 452 -3.02 5.40 -2.82
CA GLU A 452 -2.09 4.52 -2.12
C GLU A 452 -2.81 3.68 -1.06
N ARG A 453 -3.65 4.30 -0.23
CA ARG A 453 -4.48 3.58 0.76
C ARG A 453 -5.37 2.52 0.11
N GLY A 454 -5.78 2.73 -1.14
CA GLY A 454 -6.78 1.88 -1.81
C GLY A 454 -6.13 0.66 -2.38
N MET A 455 -5.00 0.92 -3.03
CA MET A 455 -4.07 -0.09 -3.49
C MET A 455 -3.61 -0.98 -2.34
N CYS A 456 -3.21 -0.39 -1.21
CA CYS A 456 -2.76 -1.11 -0.03
C CYS A 456 -3.88 -1.96 0.59
N LEU A 457 -5.09 -1.40 0.73
CA LEU A 457 -6.25 -2.14 1.25
C LEU A 457 -6.59 -3.36 0.39
N ALA A 458 -6.58 -3.22 -0.94
CA ALA A 458 -6.91 -4.33 -1.85
C ALA A 458 -5.81 -5.39 -1.95
N ARG A 459 -4.54 -5.01 -1.70
CA ARG A 459 -3.37 -5.90 -1.82
C ARG A 459 -2.81 -6.38 -0.49
N GLY A 460 -3.42 -6.00 0.64
CA GLY A 460 -2.93 -6.33 1.98
C GLY A 460 -1.54 -5.78 2.29
N ARG A 461 -1.20 -4.58 1.78
CA ARG A 461 0.11 -3.95 2.00
C ARG A 461 0.06 -2.89 3.11
N CYS A 462 1.23 -2.65 3.73
CA CYS A 462 1.39 -1.55 4.66
C CYS A 462 1.35 -0.20 3.94
N TYR A 463 0.84 0.81 4.64
CA TYR A 463 0.81 2.17 4.15
C TYR A 463 2.19 2.84 4.24
N THR A 464 2.48 3.67 3.26
CA THR A 464 3.76 4.36 3.02
C THR A 464 3.58 5.88 2.94
N VAL A 465 2.42 6.37 2.51
CA VAL A 465 2.10 7.80 2.52
C VAL A 465 1.68 8.20 3.94
N PRO A 466 2.41 9.12 4.60
CA PRO A 466 2.11 9.52 5.97
C PRO A 466 0.86 10.41 6.05
N ILE A 467 0.17 10.37 7.19
CA ILE A 467 -0.91 11.32 7.50
C ILE A 467 -0.26 12.64 7.93
N THR A 468 -0.14 13.57 6.99
CA THR A 468 0.43 14.90 7.21
C THR A 468 -0.61 15.92 7.69
N PRO A 469 -0.20 17.09 8.17
CA PRO A 469 -1.12 18.15 8.58
C PRO A 469 -2.17 18.52 7.50
N ILE A 470 -1.82 18.51 6.21
CA ILE A 470 -2.78 18.68 5.10
C ILE A 470 -3.94 17.68 5.21
N LEU A 471 -3.62 16.40 5.42
CA LEU A 471 -4.61 15.33 5.49
C LEU A 471 -5.43 15.38 6.80
N ARG A 472 -4.83 15.81 7.91
CA ARG A 472 -5.56 15.98 9.18
C ARG A 472 -6.61 17.09 9.10
N GLY A 473 -6.35 18.15 8.34
CA GLY A 473 -7.24 19.30 8.18
C GLY A 473 -8.07 19.35 6.89
N CYS A 474 -8.09 18.27 6.08
CA CYS A 474 -8.65 18.36 4.72
C CYS A 474 -10.18 18.41 4.64
N ASP A 475 -10.90 18.16 5.74
CA ASP A 475 -12.36 18.02 5.77
C ASP A 475 -13.13 19.12 5.05
N GLN A 476 -12.68 20.38 5.16
CA GLN A 476 -13.33 21.53 4.53
C GLN A 476 -12.57 22.06 3.31
N TRP A 477 -11.46 21.42 2.93
CA TRP A 477 -10.59 21.87 1.84
C TRP A 477 -11.34 21.96 0.50
N HIS A 478 -12.34 21.10 0.29
CA HIS A 478 -13.17 21.05 -0.91
C HIS A 478 -14.19 22.21 -1.02
N LEU A 479 -14.43 23.00 0.04
CA LEU A 479 -15.39 24.11 0.03
C LEU A 479 -14.82 25.43 -0.53
N SER A 480 -13.62 25.40 -1.10
CA SER A 480 -12.97 26.57 -1.68
C SER A 480 -13.75 27.11 -2.89
N ASN A 481 -13.73 28.43 -3.09
CA ASN A 481 -14.29 29.08 -4.27
C ASN A 481 -13.59 28.70 -5.60
N ILE A 482 -12.41 28.09 -5.52
CA ILE A 482 -11.65 27.56 -6.65
C ILE A 482 -11.59 26.03 -6.65
N ALA A 483 -12.48 25.39 -5.88
CA ALA A 483 -12.57 23.94 -5.84
C ALA A 483 -13.03 23.40 -7.20
N ASP A 484 -12.48 22.24 -7.56
CA ASP A 484 -13.03 21.44 -8.65
C ASP A 484 -14.25 20.67 -8.15
N THR A 485 -15.17 20.36 -9.05
CA THR A 485 -16.38 19.58 -8.78
C THR A 485 -16.08 18.21 -8.15
N MET A 486 -14.93 17.59 -8.45
CA MET A 486 -14.54 16.30 -7.88
C MET A 486 -13.78 16.40 -6.54
N ASP A 487 -13.46 17.61 -6.06
CA ASP A 487 -12.73 17.79 -4.80
C ASP A 487 -13.53 17.23 -3.61
N GLY A 488 -14.87 17.32 -3.63
CA GLY A 488 -15.73 16.73 -2.60
C GLY A 488 -15.61 15.19 -2.55
N HIS A 489 -15.63 14.55 -3.72
CA HIS A 489 -15.44 13.10 -3.83
C HIS A 489 -14.05 12.68 -3.32
N LEU A 490 -13.00 13.42 -3.71
CA LEU A 490 -11.62 13.18 -3.27
C LEU A 490 -11.50 13.27 -1.73
N VAL A 491 -11.96 14.37 -1.15
CA VAL A 491 -11.84 14.63 0.29
C VAL A 491 -12.69 13.65 1.09
N SER A 492 -13.91 13.33 0.65
CA SER A 492 -14.77 12.36 1.34
C SER A 492 -14.06 11.00 1.52
N MET A 493 -13.34 10.55 0.49
CA MET A 493 -12.58 9.30 0.54
C MET A 493 -11.28 9.44 1.31
N ALA A 494 -10.62 10.60 1.27
CA ALA A 494 -9.46 10.87 2.11
C ALA A 494 -9.81 10.79 3.60
N VAL A 495 -10.91 11.43 4.02
CA VAL A 495 -11.42 11.39 5.39
C VAL A 495 -11.78 9.96 5.79
N LEU A 496 -12.55 9.23 4.97
CA LEU A 496 -12.92 7.85 5.25
C LEU A 496 -11.70 6.96 5.55
N ARG A 497 -10.62 7.15 4.80
CA ARG A 497 -9.42 6.30 4.88
C ARG A 497 -8.43 6.75 5.94
N ARG A 498 -8.40 8.04 6.26
CA ARG A 498 -7.62 8.61 7.36
C ARG A 498 -8.14 8.08 8.70
N ASP A 499 -9.46 8.10 8.88
CA ASP A 499 -10.10 7.79 10.16
C ASP A 499 -10.35 6.28 10.35
N LEU A 500 -10.07 5.49 9.32
CA LEU A 500 -10.24 4.03 9.33
C LEU A 500 -9.31 3.32 10.34
N ASP A 501 -8.08 3.81 10.52
CA ASP A 501 -7.12 3.20 11.44
C ASP A 501 -7.60 3.31 12.92
N ASP A 502 -8.20 4.45 13.30
CA ASP A 502 -8.77 4.66 14.64
C ASP A 502 -9.98 3.76 14.89
N LEU A 503 -10.81 3.54 13.88
CA LEU A 503 -11.91 2.58 13.94
C LEU A 503 -11.38 1.14 14.16
N PHE A 504 -10.33 0.74 13.43
CA PHE A 504 -9.70 -0.57 13.64
C PHE A 504 -9.17 -0.73 15.07
N VAL A 505 -8.51 0.29 15.61
CA VAL A 505 -8.02 0.28 17.00
C VAL A 505 -9.19 0.13 17.98
N SER A 506 -10.27 0.89 17.78
CA SER A 506 -11.46 0.84 18.64
C SER A 506 -12.12 -0.53 18.63
N ILE A 507 -12.32 -1.15 17.47
CA ILE A 507 -12.93 -2.49 17.36
C ILE A 507 -12.06 -3.56 18.03
N ARG A 508 -10.74 -3.52 17.83
CA ARG A 508 -9.82 -4.46 18.51
C ARG A 508 -9.86 -4.29 20.02
N ALA A 509 -9.90 -3.05 20.52
CA ALA A 509 -10.02 -2.77 21.95
C ALA A 509 -11.34 -3.32 22.54
N ILE A 510 -12.46 -3.18 21.83
CA ILE A 510 -13.75 -3.77 22.24
C ILE A 510 -13.66 -5.30 22.29
N CYS A 511 -13.02 -5.92 21.28
CA CYS A 511 -12.78 -7.36 21.29
C CYS A 511 -11.91 -7.80 22.47
N ASP A 512 -10.85 -7.06 22.82
CA ASP A 512 -9.96 -7.38 23.93
C ASP A 512 -10.61 -7.21 25.31
N GLY A 513 -11.55 -6.27 25.44
CA GLY A 513 -12.36 -6.09 26.65
C GLY A 513 -13.25 -7.31 26.99
N SER A 514 -13.46 -8.23 26.04
CA SER A 514 -14.17 -9.49 26.29
C SER A 514 -13.44 -10.44 27.25
N ARG A 515 -12.11 -10.29 27.41
CA ARG A 515 -11.28 -11.15 28.27
C ARG A 515 -11.63 -11.07 29.74
N ASP A 516 -12.27 -9.98 30.17
CA ASP A 516 -12.60 -9.74 31.57
C ASP A 516 -13.82 -10.55 32.03
N GLY A 517 -14.54 -11.23 31.13
CA GLY A 517 -15.67 -12.11 31.45
C GLY A 517 -16.89 -11.39 32.07
N ARG A 518 -16.87 -10.05 32.11
CA ARG A 518 -17.90 -9.21 32.75
C ARG A 518 -19.06 -8.86 31.81
N ALA A 519 -18.88 -8.96 30.50
CA ALA A 519 -19.90 -8.63 29.50
C ALA A 519 -20.23 -9.86 28.63
N ALA A 520 -21.52 -10.10 28.40
CA ALA A 520 -21.97 -11.17 27.50
C ALA A 520 -21.52 -10.89 26.05
N GLY A 521 -21.09 -11.93 25.31
CA GLY A 521 -20.60 -11.80 23.94
C GLY A 521 -21.57 -11.09 22.98
N GLY A 522 -22.88 -11.25 23.19
CA GLY A 522 -23.91 -10.53 22.45
C GLY A 522 -23.87 -9.01 22.65
N ILE A 523 -23.62 -8.53 23.87
CA ILE A 523 -23.48 -7.09 24.16
C ILE A 523 -22.25 -6.52 23.45
N ILE A 524 -21.16 -7.29 23.42
CA ILE A 524 -19.91 -6.90 22.74
C ILE A 524 -20.14 -6.82 21.23
N ALA A 525 -20.84 -7.80 20.64
CA ALA A 525 -21.22 -7.78 19.23
C ALA A 525 -22.08 -6.55 18.88
N THR A 526 -23.09 -6.22 19.71
CA THR A 526 -23.91 -5.00 19.54
C THR A 526 -23.07 -3.73 19.67
N SER A 527 -22.12 -3.69 20.61
CA SER A 527 -21.20 -2.55 20.77
C SER A 527 -20.34 -2.32 19.53
N ILE A 528 -19.80 -3.40 18.96
CA ILE A 528 -19.04 -3.35 17.69
C ILE A 528 -19.94 -2.88 16.55
N GLN A 529 -21.15 -3.44 16.43
CA GLN A 529 -22.12 -3.04 15.41
C GLN A 529 -22.42 -1.53 15.49
N MET A 530 -22.80 -1.03 16.67
CA MET A 530 -23.07 0.40 16.87
C MET A 530 -21.86 1.28 16.55
N THR A 531 -20.64 0.83 16.89
CA THR A 531 -19.41 1.57 16.60
C THR A 531 -19.17 1.69 15.09
N VAL A 532 -19.38 0.60 14.35
CA VAL A 532 -19.23 0.58 12.88
C VAL A 532 -20.34 1.38 12.20
N GLU A 533 -21.60 1.19 12.60
CA GLU A 533 -22.75 1.91 12.06
C GLU A 533 -22.59 3.41 12.27
N LYS A 534 -22.30 3.85 13.50
CA LYS A 534 -22.06 5.25 13.82
C LYS A 534 -21.00 5.88 12.91
N PHE A 535 -19.87 5.22 12.71
CA PHE A 535 -18.80 5.72 11.85
C PHE A 535 -19.28 5.95 10.41
N PHE A 536 -19.98 4.98 9.82
CA PHE A 536 -20.47 5.11 8.45
C PHE A 536 -21.66 6.08 8.34
N ASP A 537 -22.52 6.15 9.35
CA ASP A 537 -23.67 7.07 9.37
C ASP A 537 -23.21 8.52 9.49
N GLU A 538 -22.23 8.81 10.34
CA GLU A 538 -21.60 10.13 10.42
C GLU A 538 -20.95 10.51 9.09
N TRP A 539 -20.26 9.58 8.44
CA TRP A 539 -19.71 9.79 7.11
C TRP A 539 -20.80 10.06 6.07
N HIS A 540 -21.88 9.26 6.03
CA HIS A 540 -22.99 9.46 5.09
C HIS A 540 -23.75 10.76 5.35
N ALA A 541 -23.97 11.13 6.61
CA ALA A 541 -24.64 12.38 6.97
C ALA A 541 -23.84 13.60 6.49
N LYS A 542 -22.51 13.52 6.57
CA LYS A 542 -21.61 14.61 6.12
C LYS A 542 -21.45 14.66 4.60
N TRP A 543 -21.30 13.51 3.95
CA TRP A 543 -20.86 13.43 2.55
C TRP A 543 -21.96 13.01 1.57
N GLY A 544 -22.96 12.25 2.01
CA GLY A 544 -23.97 11.65 1.14
C GLY A 544 -24.71 12.66 0.27
N ILE A 545 -25.06 13.82 0.83
CA ILE A 545 -25.72 14.90 0.08
C ILE A 545 -24.72 15.63 -0.83
N SER A 546 -23.51 15.91 -0.35
CA SER A 546 -22.55 16.76 -1.06
C SER A 546 -21.92 16.08 -2.28
N ILE A 547 -21.75 14.76 -2.25
CA ILE A 547 -21.16 13.97 -3.35
C ILE A 547 -22.20 13.07 -4.05
N GLY A 548 -23.45 13.10 -3.60
CA GLY A 548 -24.54 12.33 -4.19
C GLY A 548 -24.95 12.91 -5.55
N THR A 549 -25.34 12.05 -6.48
CA THR A 549 -25.80 12.44 -7.81
C THR A 549 -27.30 12.20 -7.99
N GLY A 550 -27.91 13.01 -8.87
CA GLY A 550 -29.34 12.95 -9.17
C GLY A 550 -30.25 13.50 -8.07
N PRO A 551 -31.58 13.52 -8.31
CA PRO A 551 -32.54 14.14 -7.40
C PRO A 551 -32.62 13.47 -6.01
N GLN A 552 -32.18 12.22 -5.92
CA GLN A 552 -32.17 11.44 -4.68
C GLN A 552 -30.80 11.45 -3.98
N HIS A 553 -29.83 12.21 -4.50
CA HIS A 553 -28.47 12.31 -3.97
C HIS A 553 -27.84 10.95 -3.68
N ARG A 554 -27.97 10.01 -4.62
CA ARG A 554 -27.40 8.66 -4.45
C ARG A 554 -25.90 8.71 -4.69
N LEU A 555 -25.15 7.99 -3.87
CA LEU A 555 -23.72 7.84 -4.11
C LEU A 555 -23.48 7.19 -5.48
N PRO A 556 -22.49 7.67 -6.25
CA PRO A 556 -22.06 6.97 -7.47
C PRO A 556 -21.70 5.51 -7.16
N PRO A 557 -22.02 4.53 -8.03
CA PRO A 557 -21.78 3.12 -7.75
C PRO A 557 -20.33 2.80 -7.35
N TYR A 558 -19.36 3.46 -7.99
CA TYR A 558 -17.94 3.35 -7.63
C TYR A 558 -17.67 3.72 -6.17
N VAL A 559 -18.19 4.86 -5.69
CA VAL A 559 -18.03 5.32 -4.31
C VAL A 559 -18.73 4.37 -3.35
N GLN A 560 -19.94 3.94 -3.69
CA GLN A 560 -20.69 2.99 -2.86
C GLN A 560 -19.96 1.65 -2.71
N ILE A 561 -19.32 1.13 -3.78
CA ILE A 561 -18.46 -0.05 -3.70
C ILE A 561 -17.28 0.19 -2.75
N LEU A 562 -16.61 1.34 -2.84
CA LEU A 562 -15.48 1.65 -1.95
C LEU A 562 -15.90 1.66 -0.48
N VAL A 563 -17.00 2.36 -0.16
CA VAL A 563 -17.52 2.47 1.21
C VAL A 563 -17.95 1.10 1.75
N THR A 564 -18.71 0.34 0.95
CA THR A 564 -19.21 -0.99 1.35
C THR A 564 -18.09 -2.00 1.50
N HIS A 565 -17.08 -1.96 0.63
CA HIS A 565 -15.90 -2.80 0.78
C HIS A 565 -15.03 -2.40 1.97
N THR A 566 -14.94 -1.11 2.32
CA THR A 566 -14.28 -0.69 3.57
C THR A 566 -14.94 -1.35 4.77
N ARG A 567 -16.29 -1.43 4.78
CA ARG A 567 -17.05 -2.16 5.82
C ARG A 567 -16.73 -3.66 5.83
N LEU A 568 -16.69 -4.31 4.67
CA LEU A 568 -16.25 -5.71 4.56
C LEU A 568 -14.82 -5.91 5.09
N SER A 569 -13.91 -5.00 4.73
CA SER A 569 -12.49 -5.07 5.14
C SER A 569 -12.37 -5.02 6.66
N ILE A 570 -13.17 -4.16 7.32
CA ILE A 570 -13.26 -4.09 8.77
C ILE A 570 -13.53 -5.46 9.36
N TYR A 571 -14.67 -6.06 9.00
CA TYR A 571 -15.09 -7.36 9.53
C TYR A 571 -14.11 -8.48 9.21
N SER A 572 -13.63 -8.55 7.96
CA SER A 572 -12.70 -9.59 7.53
C SER A 572 -11.36 -9.57 8.28
N SER A 573 -10.88 -8.39 8.71
CA SER A 573 -9.58 -8.26 9.39
C SER A 573 -9.62 -8.72 10.85
N VAL A 574 -10.79 -8.66 11.48
CA VAL A 574 -11.00 -9.03 12.89
C VAL A 574 -11.80 -10.32 13.05
N ILE A 575 -12.16 -10.98 11.95
CA ILE A 575 -12.98 -12.20 11.95
C ILE A 575 -12.36 -13.33 12.79
N ASN A 576 -11.03 -13.37 12.88
CA ASN A 576 -10.28 -14.34 13.69
C ASN A 576 -9.58 -13.68 14.88
N HIS A 577 -10.09 -12.56 15.38
CA HIS A 577 -9.46 -11.89 16.52
C HIS A 577 -9.30 -12.86 17.70
N PRO A 578 -8.09 -13.05 18.25
CA PRO A 578 -7.82 -14.12 19.23
C PRO A 578 -8.73 -14.08 20.47
N THR A 579 -9.16 -12.89 20.84
CA THR A 579 -9.96 -12.62 22.03
C THR A 579 -11.46 -12.54 21.75
N ALA A 580 -11.91 -12.49 20.48
CA ALA A 580 -13.33 -12.42 20.16
C ALA A 580 -14.09 -13.66 20.68
N SER A 581 -15.26 -13.47 21.30
CA SER A 581 -16.15 -14.56 21.71
C SER A 581 -16.82 -15.23 20.51
N THR A 582 -17.48 -16.38 20.72
CA THR A 582 -18.20 -17.09 19.64
C THR A 582 -19.30 -16.22 19.02
N GLU A 583 -20.05 -15.48 19.83
CA GLU A 583 -21.09 -14.55 19.38
C GLU A 583 -20.51 -13.41 18.55
N VAL A 584 -19.36 -12.85 18.96
CA VAL A 584 -18.67 -11.79 18.21
C VAL A 584 -18.13 -12.30 16.87
N ARG A 585 -17.57 -13.52 16.83
CA ARG A 585 -17.14 -14.14 15.57
C ARG A 585 -18.33 -14.38 14.65
N HIS A 586 -19.42 -14.93 15.17
CA HIS A 586 -20.66 -15.11 14.41
C HIS A 586 -21.17 -13.79 13.82
N PHE A 587 -21.17 -12.71 14.61
CA PHE A 587 -21.48 -11.38 14.11
C PHE A 587 -20.56 -10.97 12.93
N PHE A 588 -19.24 -11.13 13.05
CA PHE A 588 -18.31 -10.82 11.96
C PHE A 588 -18.57 -11.65 10.69
N HIS A 589 -18.94 -12.92 10.83
CA HIS A 589 -19.32 -13.76 9.70
C HIS A 589 -20.57 -13.24 9.01
N THR A 590 -21.65 -12.98 9.75
CA THR A 590 -22.93 -12.52 9.20
C THR A 590 -22.83 -11.11 8.61
N ALA A 591 -22.23 -10.16 9.33
CA ALA A 591 -22.06 -8.78 8.88
C ALA A 591 -21.06 -8.67 7.72
N GLY A 592 -20.01 -9.49 7.74
CA GLY A 592 -19.07 -9.63 6.64
C GLY A 592 -19.75 -10.18 5.39
N LEU A 593 -20.54 -11.25 5.52
CA LEU A 593 -21.28 -11.84 4.40
C LEU A 593 -22.25 -10.82 3.79
N SER A 594 -23.04 -10.12 4.61
CA SER A 594 -23.93 -9.04 4.15
C SER A 594 -23.17 -7.98 3.36
N SER A 595 -22.05 -7.49 3.89
CA SER A 595 -21.22 -6.49 3.20
C SER A 595 -20.67 -7.01 1.88
N ALA A 596 -20.26 -8.28 1.80
CA ALA A 596 -19.77 -8.91 0.59
C ALA A 596 -20.85 -9.05 -0.49
N LEU A 597 -22.07 -9.46 -0.12
CA LEU A 597 -23.20 -9.51 -1.05
C LEU A 597 -23.55 -8.12 -1.58
N ASN A 598 -23.51 -7.11 -0.72
CA ASN A 598 -23.79 -5.73 -1.12
C ASN A 598 -22.74 -5.15 -2.06
N VAL A 599 -21.44 -5.46 -1.90
CA VAL A 599 -20.40 -5.06 -2.86
C VAL A 599 -20.72 -5.60 -4.26
N MET A 600 -21.06 -6.89 -4.37
CA MET A 600 -21.40 -7.53 -5.64
C MET A 600 -22.70 -6.96 -6.24
N ARG A 601 -23.73 -6.79 -5.42
CA ARG A 601 -25.01 -6.20 -5.81
C ARG A 601 -24.85 -4.80 -6.40
N VAL A 602 -24.10 -3.93 -5.72
CA VAL A 602 -23.84 -2.56 -6.20
C VAL A 602 -23.09 -2.58 -7.53
N ALA A 603 -22.16 -3.52 -7.72
CA ALA A 603 -21.47 -3.68 -9.00
C ALA A 603 -22.43 -4.08 -10.14
N ILE A 604 -23.37 -4.99 -9.88
CA ILE A 604 -24.38 -5.42 -10.87
C ILE A 604 -25.35 -4.28 -11.19
N GLN A 605 -25.94 -3.65 -10.17
CA GLN A 605 -26.92 -2.56 -10.35
C GLN A 605 -26.29 -1.30 -10.99
N GLY A 606 -25.00 -1.09 -10.74
CA GLY A 606 -24.24 0.07 -11.20
C GLY A 606 -23.47 -0.12 -12.51
N GLU A 607 -23.59 -1.27 -13.20
CA GLU A 607 -22.75 -1.66 -14.34
C GLU A 607 -22.52 -0.53 -15.35
N GLY A 608 -23.58 0.20 -15.73
CA GLY A 608 -23.53 1.26 -16.73
C GLY A 608 -22.57 2.43 -16.40
N GLN A 609 -22.17 2.59 -15.14
CA GLN A 609 -21.24 3.63 -14.68
C GLN A 609 -19.87 3.08 -14.24
N LEU A 610 -19.64 1.77 -14.40
CA LEU A 610 -18.42 1.10 -13.93
C LEU A 610 -17.46 0.73 -15.06
N SER A 611 -17.76 1.12 -16.30
CA SER A 611 -16.93 0.81 -17.46
C SER A 611 -15.48 1.28 -17.25
N SER A 612 -15.24 2.48 -16.72
CA SER A 612 -13.91 3.01 -16.44
C SER A 612 -13.36 2.67 -15.06
N MET A 613 -13.98 1.76 -14.30
CA MET A 613 -13.57 1.53 -12.93
C MET A 613 -12.11 1.01 -12.84
N PRO A 614 -11.37 1.37 -11.79
CA PRO A 614 -10.00 0.92 -11.57
C PRO A 614 -9.88 -0.58 -11.35
N ASN A 615 -8.72 -1.14 -11.70
CA ASN A 615 -8.33 -2.52 -11.38
C ASN A 615 -8.48 -2.84 -9.88
N ASN A 616 -8.20 -1.86 -9.01
CA ASN A 616 -8.37 -2.00 -7.57
C ASN A 616 -9.81 -2.38 -7.16
N THR A 617 -10.80 -1.79 -7.82
CA THR A 617 -12.21 -2.09 -7.57
C THR A 617 -12.57 -3.50 -8.02
N SER A 618 -11.95 -3.97 -9.10
CA SER A 618 -12.13 -5.35 -9.57
C SER A 618 -11.61 -6.35 -8.53
N ILE A 619 -10.43 -6.08 -7.95
CA ILE A 619 -9.87 -6.89 -6.85
C ILE A 619 -10.82 -6.89 -5.65
N MET A 620 -11.34 -5.74 -5.26
CA MET A 620 -12.27 -5.58 -4.13
C MET A 620 -13.57 -6.36 -4.34
N ILE A 621 -14.15 -6.31 -5.54
CA ILE A 621 -15.36 -7.08 -5.91
C ILE A 621 -15.06 -8.58 -5.89
N SER A 622 -13.93 -9.00 -6.47
CA SER A 622 -13.52 -10.42 -6.44
C SER A 622 -13.25 -10.91 -5.02
N PHE A 623 -12.63 -10.10 -4.16
CA PHE A 623 -12.45 -10.43 -2.75
C PHE A 623 -13.79 -10.63 -2.05
N ALA A 624 -14.77 -9.76 -2.29
CA ALA A 624 -16.13 -9.93 -1.75
C ALA A 624 -16.79 -11.23 -2.24
N ALA A 625 -16.73 -11.54 -3.54
CA ALA A 625 -17.23 -12.79 -4.10
C ALA A 625 -16.59 -14.03 -3.46
N CYS A 626 -15.26 -14.01 -3.35
CA CYS A 626 -14.44 -15.03 -2.71
C CYS A 626 -14.80 -15.24 -1.23
N PHE A 627 -14.99 -14.14 -0.49
CA PHE A 627 -15.39 -14.16 0.91
C PHE A 627 -16.79 -14.75 1.09
N ALA A 628 -17.76 -14.31 0.27
CA ALA A 628 -19.13 -14.81 0.30
C ALA A 628 -19.23 -16.30 -0.07
N LEU A 629 -18.47 -16.74 -1.09
CA LEU A 629 -18.42 -18.15 -1.50
C LEU A 629 -17.91 -19.04 -0.37
N ARG A 630 -16.87 -18.61 0.34
CA ARG A 630 -16.29 -19.37 1.46
C ARG A 630 -17.26 -19.48 2.64
N LEU A 631 -17.90 -18.38 3.04
CA LEU A 631 -18.82 -18.41 4.17
C LEU A 631 -20.10 -19.16 3.86
N SER A 632 -20.66 -19.00 2.66
CA SER A 632 -21.88 -19.72 2.26
C SER A 632 -21.68 -21.25 2.14
N GLY A 633 -20.46 -21.72 1.85
CA GLY A 633 -20.12 -23.15 1.84
C GLY A 633 -19.91 -23.77 3.23
N GLN A 634 -19.86 -22.96 4.30
CA GLN A 634 -19.56 -23.39 5.67
C GLN A 634 -20.79 -23.58 6.56
N LEU A 635 -22.00 -23.21 6.12
CA LEU A 635 -23.22 -23.36 6.91
C LEU A 635 -23.82 -24.78 6.73
N PRO A 636 -23.82 -25.64 7.77
CA PRO A 636 -24.46 -26.95 7.71
C PRO A 636 -25.96 -26.78 7.99
N GLY A 637 -26.72 -26.45 6.95
CA GLY A 637 -28.17 -26.28 7.04
C GLY A 637 -28.77 -26.11 5.65
N ASN A 638 -29.81 -26.87 5.34
CA ASN A 638 -30.53 -26.76 4.08
C ASN A 638 -31.09 -25.33 3.91
N SER A 639 -30.53 -24.54 3.00
CA SER A 639 -31.22 -23.35 2.48
C SER A 639 -30.59 -22.92 1.15
N ASN A 640 -31.39 -22.31 0.28
CA ASN A 640 -30.95 -21.85 -1.04
C ASN A 640 -29.83 -20.78 -1.00
N LEU A 641 -29.27 -20.44 0.16
CA LEU A 641 -28.21 -19.44 0.32
C LEU A 641 -26.97 -19.75 -0.53
N ALA A 642 -26.37 -20.95 -0.42
CA ALA A 642 -25.16 -21.27 -1.20
C ALA A 642 -25.42 -21.25 -2.73
N PRO A 643 -26.52 -21.82 -3.26
CA PRO A 643 -26.94 -21.60 -4.65
C PRO A 643 -27.13 -20.13 -5.02
N SER A 644 -27.80 -19.32 -4.19
CA SER A 644 -28.05 -17.89 -4.42
C SER A 644 -26.77 -17.06 -4.42
N VAL A 645 -25.82 -17.33 -3.53
CA VAL A 645 -24.52 -16.68 -3.52
C VAL A 645 -23.74 -17.03 -4.78
N ARG A 646 -23.77 -18.29 -5.22
CA ARG A 646 -23.13 -18.71 -6.49
C ARG A 646 -23.73 -17.98 -7.70
N ALA A 647 -25.06 -17.87 -7.77
CA ALA A 647 -25.74 -17.13 -8.83
C ALA A 647 -25.31 -15.64 -8.86
N LEU A 648 -25.27 -14.98 -7.69
CA LEU A 648 -24.80 -13.59 -7.58
C LEU A 648 -23.35 -13.43 -8.04
N ILE A 649 -22.47 -14.38 -7.71
CA ILE A 649 -21.07 -14.37 -8.15
C ILE A 649 -20.98 -14.55 -9.67
N GLU A 650 -21.80 -15.39 -10.27
CA GLU A 650 -21.87 -15.57 -11.73
C GLU A 650 -22.33 -14.29 -12.43
N GLU A 651 -23.41 -13.65 -11.96
CA GLU A 651 -23.87 -12.35 -12.46
C GLU A 651 -22.77 -11.28 -12.34
N THR A 652 -22.08 -11.24 -11.20
CA THR A 652 -20.96 -10.31 -10.97
C THR A 652 -19.81 -10.58 -11.92
N ALA A 653 -19.47 -11.85 -12.15
CA ALA A 653 -18.40 -12.25 -13.05
C ALA A 653 -18.68 -11.83 -14.50
N ASP A 654 -19.94 -11.96 -14.94
CA ASP A 654 -20.41 -11.48 -16.23
C ASP A 654 -20.26 -9.96 -16.37
N VAL A 655 -20.60 -9.20 -15.33
CA VAL A 655 -20.38 -7.74 -15.29
C VAL A 655 -18.89 -7.41 -15.41
N LEU A 656 -18.03 -8.08 -14.64
CA LEU A 656 -16.57 -7.86 -14.66
C LEU A 656 -15.95 -8.15 -16.04
N GLU A 657 -16.42 -9.19 -16.73
CA GLU A 657 -16.03 -9.51 -18.10
C GLU A 657 -16.45 -8.42 -19.10
N ARG A 658 -17.72 -7.99 -19.06
CA ARG A 658 -18.24 -6.95 -19.97
C ARG A 658 -17.53 -5.63 -19.78
N ILE A 659 -17.39 -5.15 -18.54
CA ILE A 659 -16.65 -3.90 -18.30
C ILE A 659 -15.20 -4.08 -18.76
N GLY A 660 -14.51 -5.17 -18.40
CA GLY A 660 -13.09 -5.38 -18.75
C GLY A 660 -12.81 -5.46 -20.24
N SER A 661 -13.84 -5.72 -21.04
CA SER A 661 -13.82 -5.79 -22.50
C SER A 661 -14.61 -4.66 -23.18
N ALA A 662 -14.84 -3.53 -22.48
CA ALA A 662 -15.60 -2.37 -22.99
C ALA A 662 -15.10 -1.86 -24.36
N THR A 663 -13.80 -2.00 -24.64
CA THR A 663 -13.24 -1.88 -26.00
C THR A 663 -12.43 -3.13 -26.32
N GLN A 664 -12.28 -3.43 -27.62
CA GLN A 664 -11.55 -4.62 -28.09
C GLN A 664 -10.09 -4.63 -27.62
N HIS A 665 -9.47 -3.46 -27.47
CA HIS A 665 -8.06 -3.32 -27.08
C HIS A 665 -7.86 -3.01 -25.59
N ARG A 666 -8.92 -2.92 -24.77
CA ARG A 666 -8.79 -2.63 -23.33
C ARG A 666 -8.01 -3.71 -22.60
N ASN A 667 -8.36 -4.98 -22.86
CA ASN A 667 -7.84 -6.16 -22.16
C ASN A 667 -7.71 -5.95 -20.63
N GLY A 668 -8.81 -5.49 -20.00
CA GLY A 668 -8.78 -5.05 -18.61
C GLY A 668 -8.68 -6.20 -17.60
N MET A 669 -8.03 -5.96 -16.47
CA MET A 669 -7.90 -6.93 -15.37
C MET A 669 -9.26 -7.47 -14.89
N SER A 670 -10.32 -6.65 -14.92
CA SER A 670 -11.66 -7.10 -14.52
C SER A 670 -12.14 -8.31 -15.32
N ALA A 671 -11.81 -8.41 -16.60
CA ALA A 671 -12.21 -9.57 -17.41
C ALA A 671 -11.51 -10.85 -16.96
N LEU A 672 -10.24 -10.76 -16.56
CA LEU A 672 -9.51 -11.88 -15.97
C LEU A 672 -10.15 -12.32 -14.64
N TYR A 673 -10.49 -11.35 -13.78
CA TYR A 673 -11.18 -11.62 -12.52
C TYR A 673 -12.55 -12.27 -12.73
N GLY A 674 -13.35 -11.81 -13.70
CA GLY A 674 -14.63 -12.44 -14.03
C GLY A 674 -14.48 -13.89 -14.48
N LYS A 675 -13.56 -14.18 -15.40
CA LYS A 675 -13.25 -15.55 -15.84
C LYS A 675 -12.84 -16.44 -14.66
N TYR A 676 -12.02 -15.91 -13.76
CA TYR A 676 -11.60 -16.62 -12.54
C TYR A 676 -12.78 -16.90 -11.59
N LEU A 677 -13.65 -15.92 -11.36
CA LEU A 677 -14.83 -16.08 -10.51
C LEU A 677 -15.74 -17.21 -11.04
N LYS A 678 -15.98 -17.27 -12.35
CA LYS A 678 -16.74 -18.38 -12.97
C LYS A 678 -16.05 -19.73 -12.75
N TYR A 679 -14.73 -19.79 -12.86
CA TYR A 679 -13.97 -21.01 -12.63
C TYR A 679 -14.12 -21.51 -11.18
N ILE A 680 -13.95 -20.64 -10.18
CA ILE A 680 -14.05 -21.04 -8.77
C ILE A 680 -15.47 -21.46 -8.37
N VAL A 681 -16.50 -20.80 -8.93
CA VAL A 681 -17.91 -21.19 -8.67
C VAL A 681 -18.20 -22.58 -9.22
N LYS A 682 -17.76 -22.88 -10.46
CA LYS A 682 -17.89 -24.21 -11.06
C LYS A 682 -17.19 -25.28 -10.23
N LYS A 683 -15.97 -24.99 -9.76
CA LYS A 683 -15.20 -25.91 -8.89
C LYS A 683 -15.92 -26.16 -7.56
N ALA A 684 -16.42 -25.10 -6.92
CA ALA A 684 -17.16 -25.20 -5.65
C ALA A 684 -18.45 -26.03 -5.81
N ALA A 685 -19.20 -25.82 -6.90
CA ALA A 685 -20.40 -26.59 -7.19
C ALA A 685 -20.09 -28.09 -7.39
N ALA A 686 -19.00 -28.41 -8.11
CA ALA A 686 -18.56 -29.79 -8.33
C ALA A 686 -18.20 -30.52 -7.01
N THR A 687 -17.50 -29.84 -6.10
CA THR A 687 -17.16 -30.40 -4.78
C THR A 687 -18.38 -30.64 -3.89
N SER A 688 -19.44 -29.81 -4.01
CA SER A 688 -20.69 -30.03 -3.28
C SER A 688 -21.47 -31.26 -3.78
N THR A 689 -21.39 -31.58 -5.08
CA THR A 689 -22.02 -32.78 -5.65
C THR A 689 -21.33 -34.10 -5.29
N GLU A 690 -20.01 -34.10 -5.07
CA GLU A 690 -19.27 -35.31 -4.67
C GLU A 690 -19.43 -35.66 -3.17
N ALA A 691 -19.78 -34.68 -2.33
CA ALA A 691 -20.04 -34.88 -0.90
C ALA A 691 -21.44 -35.45 -0.58
N ALA A 692 -22.32 -35.59 -1.58
CA ALA A 692 -23.61 -36.25 -1.39
C ALA A 692 -23.39 -37.76 -1.20
N PRO A 693 -23.95 -38.40 -0.15
CA PRO A 693 -23.74 -39.82 0.08
C PRO A 693 -24.32 -40.62 -1.08
N ARG A 694 -23.45 -41.30 -1.84
CA ARG A 694 -23.88 -42.33 -2.79
C ARG A 694 -24.82 -43.29 -2.05
N PRO A 695 -26.04 -43.58 -2.56
CA PRO A 695 -26.86 -44.61 -1.96
C PRO A 695 -26.02 -45.89 -1.96
N ARG A 696 -25.74 -46.42 -0.77
CA ARG A 696 -25.03 -47.69 -0.59
C ARG A 696 -25.77 -48.73 -1.44
N ALA A 697 -25.19 -49.10 -2.57
CA ALA A 697 -25.57 -50.31 -3.28
C ALA A 697 -25.46 -51.45 -2.25
N GLY A 698 -26.60 -52.05 -1.93
CA GLY A 698 -26.70 -53.10 -0.91
C GLY A 698 -25.66 -54.18 -1.19
N SER A 699 -24.67 -54.28 -0.30
CA SER A 699 -23.76 -55.41 -0.26
C SER A 699 -24.59 -56.64 0.08
N LYS A 700 -24.87 -57.46 -0.93
CA LYS A 700 -25.38 -58.82 -0.76
C LYS A 700 -24.39 -59.56 0.15
N THR A 701 -24.77 -59.75 1.40
CA THR A 701 -24.14 -60.70 2.31
C THR A 701 -24.37 -62.09 1.74
N GLY A 702 -23.30 -62.72 1.25
CA GLY A 702 -23.32 -64.13 0.88
C GLY A 702 -23.56 -65.01 2.12
N PRO A 703 -24.42 -66.04 2.05
CA PRO A 703 -24.62 -66.96 3.15
C PRO A 703 -23.53 -68.05 3.15
N ARG A 704 -22.96 -68.32 4.32
CA ARG A 704 -22.06 -69.45 4.61
C ARG A 704 -22.91 -70.73 4.82
N PRO A 705 -22.41 -71.94 4.49
CA PRO A 705 -23.25 -73.10 4.25
C PRO A 705 -23.55 -73.89 5.53
N GLN A 706 -24.80 -74.34 5.69
CA GLN A 706 -25.17 -75.44 6.56
C GLN A 706 -26.15 -76.38 5.82
N HIS A 707 -25.67 -77.62 5.69
CA HIS A 707 -26.33 -78.91 5.44
C HIS A 707 -27.81 -78.98 4.99
N GLN A 708 -28.00 -79.71 3.86
CA GLN A 708 -29.03 -80.75 3.57
C GLN A 708 -30.52 -80.32 3.66
N ALA A 709 -31.43 -80.61 2.72
CA ALA A 709 -31.50 -81.58 1.64
C ALA A 709 -32.58 -81.16 0.59
N ALA A 710 -32.40 -81.66 -0.64
CA ALA A 710 -33.41 -82.07 -1.64
C ALA A 710 -34.65 -81.19 -1.97
N THR A 711 -34.61 -80.53 -3.15
CA THR A 711 -35.52 -80.64 -4.34
C THR A 711 -37.00 -81.07 -4.20
N PRO A 712 -37.91 -80.81 -5.19
CA PRO A 712 -37.91 -79.80 -6.29
C PRO A 712 -39.29 -79.19 -6.70
N TYR A 713 -39.23 -78.23 -7.64
CA TYR A 713 -40.18 -77.88 -8.74
C TYR A 713 -41.29 -76.80 -8.63
N SER A 714 -41.26 -75.94 -9.67
CA SER A 714 -42.36 -75.28 -10.42
C SER A 714 -43.14 -74.15 -9.73
N ARG A 715 -43.70 -73.12 -10.38
CA ARG A 715 -43.74 -72.56 -11.76
C ARG A 715 -44.59 -71.27 -11.63
N HIS A 716 -44.40 -70.29 -12.53
CA HIS A 716 -45.38 -69.29 -13.03
C HIS A 716 -46.19 -68.43 -12.02
N ALA A 717 -46.04 -67.09 -12.02
CA ALA A 717 -46.60 -66.09 -12.93
C ALA A 717 -47.88 -65.40 -12.40
N ASN A 718 -47.96 -64.11 -12.71
CA ASN A 718 -49.13 -63.22 -12.81
C ASN A 718 -49.80 -62.59 -11.57
N HIS A 719 -49.69 -61.26 -11.57
CA HIS A 719 -50.76 -60.25 -11.46
C HIS A 719 -52.21 -60.73 -11.23
N ASN A 720 -52.83 -60.20 -10.18
CA ASN A 720 -54.04 -59.35 -10.20
C ASN A 720 -54.37 -58.93 -8.76
N ALA A 721 -54.43 -57.63 -8.44
CA ALA A 721 -55.65 -56.82 -8.39
C ALA A 721 -56.75 -57.39 -7.48
N ARG A 722 -57.05 -56.72 -6.36
CA ARG A 722 -58.27 -55.92 -6.13
C ARG A 722 -58.52 -55.71 -4.62
N ALA A 723 -59.02 -54.51 -4.33
CA ALA A 723 -59.37 -53.93 -3.05
C ALA A 723 -60.38 -54.73 -2.20
N SER A 724 -60.38 -54.47 -0.89
CA SER A 724 -61.57 -54.56 -0.03
C SER A 724 -61.42 -53.63 1.18
N PHE A 725 -62.43 -52.77 1.35
CA PHE A 725 -62.67 -51.81 2.43
C PHE A 725 -63.13 -52.49 3.72
N SER A 726 -62.88 -51.88 4.88
CA SER A 726 -63.79 -51.83 6.06
C SER A 726 -63.28 -50.82 7.10
N MET A 727 -64.13 -49.84 7.44
CA MET A 727 -64.08 -48.84 8.54
C MET A 727 -64.95 -49.36 9.73
N PRO A 728 -65.24 -48.59 10.81
CA PRO A 728 -64.45 -47.70 11.67
C PRO A 728 -64.71 -47.97 13.18
N ASP A 729 -64.01 -47.28 14.11
CA ASP A 729 -64.65 -46.80 15.35
C ASP A 729 -63.80 -45.75 16.11
N GLY A 730 -64.47 -44.70 16.65
CA GLY A 730 -64.02 -43.88 17.79
C GLY A 730 -63.52 -42.44 17.55
N LEU A 731 -64.42 -41.45 17.62
CA LEU A 731 -64.19 -39.99 17.79
C LEU A 731 -64.25 -39.58 19.30
N PRO A 732 -64.00 -38.33 19.75
CA PRO A 732 -63.20 -37.20 19.23
C PRO A 732 -62.32 -36.50 20.32
N ASN A 733 -61.41 -35.58 19.94
CA ASN A 733 -60.85 -34.53 20.80
C ASN A 733 -60.76 -33.17 20.05
N PRO A 734 -60.77 -32.02 20.75
CA PRO A 734 -61.28 -30.72 20.24
C PRO A 734 -60.26 -29.92 19.42
N PRO A 735 -60.67 -28.85 18.70
CA PRO A 735 -59.83 -28.15 17.75
C PRO A 735 -58.91 -27.17 18.47
N VAL A 736 -57.60 -27.29 18.22
CA VAL A 736 -56.63 -26.24 18.55
C VAL A 736 -56.33 -25.50 17.26
N SER A 737 -56.68 -24.21 17.23
CA SER A 737 -56.35 -23.27 16.18
C SER A 737 -54.85 -23.27 15.90
N ALA A 738 -54.43 -23.89 14.81
CA ALA A 738 -53.08 -23.72 14.27
C ALA A 738 -53.10 -22.50 13.34
N GLY A 739 -52.38 -21.47 13.76
CA GLY A 739 -52.26 -20.19 13.06
C GLY A 739 -51.70 -20.35 11.64
N PHE A 740 -51.90 -19.29 10.87
CA PHE A 740 -51.23 -19.01 9.61
C PHE A 740 -49.75 -19.44 9.67
N ILE A 741 -49.42 -20.54 9.01
CA ILE A 741 -48.04 -20.83 8.61
C ILE A 741 -47.78 -19.88 7.44
N GLU A 742 -47.04 -18.80 7.68
CA GLU A 742 -46.40 -18.06 6.58
C GLU A 742 -45.56 -19.05 5.76
N PRO A 743 -45.65 -19.05 4.42
CA PRO A 743 -44.91 -19.99 3.61
C PRO A 743 -43.41 -19.77 3.78
N ASN A 744 -42.66 -20.84 4.05
CA ASN A 744 -41.21 -20.87 4.02
C ASN A 744 -40.72 -20.30 2.66
N LEU A 745 -40.16 -19.09 2.67
CA LEU A 745 -39.57 -18.40 1.50
C LEU A 745 -38.41 -19.13 0.81
N TRP A 746 -38.02 -20.31 1.33
CA TRP A 746 -36.83 -21.06 0.91
C TRP A 746 -37.14 -22.22 -0.04
N THR A 747 -38.23 -22.17 -0.79
CA THR A 747 -38.47 -23.11 -1.90
C THR A 747 -37.76 -22.72 -3.20
N GLU A 748 -37.42 -21.43 -3.38
CA GLU A 748 -36.73 -20.92 -4.57
C GLU A 748 -35.39 -20.22 -4.24
N PRO A 749 -34.41 -20.21 -5.17
CA PRO A 749 -33.19 -19.42 -5.03
C PRO A 749 -33.50 -17.93 -4.87
N ILE A 750 -32.97 -17.33 -3.80
CA ILE A 750 -33.02 -15.88 -3.57
C ILE A 750 -32.18 -15.16 -4.64
N GLN A 751 -32.76 -14.14 -5.27
CA GLN A 751 -32.06 -13.26 -6.20
C GLN A 751 -31.50 -12.04 -5.46
N PHE A 752 -30.29 -12.15 -4.90
CA PHE A 752 -29.67 -11.05 -4.15
C PHE A 752 -29.41 -9.79 -4.98
N SER A 753 -29.27 -9.91 -6.30
CA SER A 753 -29.01 -8.78 -7.20
C SER A 753 -30.16 -7.78 -7.29
N SER A 754 -31.40 -8.20 -7.00
CA SER A 754 -32.61 -7.36 -7.04
C SER A 754 -33.06 -6.85 -5.66
N MET A 755 -32.41 -7.27 -4.58
CA MET A 755 -32.76 -6.89 -3.20
C MET A 755 -32.20 -5.51 -2.80
N SER A 756 -32.77 -4.93 -1.76
CA SER A 756 -32.22 -3.78 -1.02
C SER A 756 -31.25 -4.23 0.09
N ASP A 757 -30.50 -3.29 0.67
CA ASP A 757 -29.58 -3.56 1.79
C ASP A 757 -30.31 -4.22 2.98
N ASP A 758 -31.45 -3.66 3.37
CA ASP A 758 -32.26 -4.16 4.49
C ASP A 758 -32.81 -5.56 4.21
N GLN A 759 -33.24 -5.82 2.96
CA GLN A 759 -33.71 -7.14 2.56
C GLN A 759 -32.61 -8.20 2.60
N ILE A 760 -31.36 -7.84 2.28
CA ILE A 760 -30.22 -8.77 2.41
C ILE A 760 -29.92 -9.06 3.88
N VAL A 761 -29.92 -8.03 4.74
CA VAL A 761 -29.71 -8.20 6.18
C VAL A 761 -30.82 -9.07 6.79
N GLU A 762 -32.07 -8.84 6.41
CA GLU A 762 -33.21 -9.63 6.87
C GLU A 762 -33.14 -11.08 6.36
N ALA A 763 -32.75 -11.29 5.10
CA ALA A 763 -32.57 -12.64 4.55
C ALA A 763 -31.49 -13.42 5.30
N LEU A 764 -30.39 -12.75 5.69
CA LEU A 764 -29.29 -13.37 6.43
C LEU A 764 -29.60 -13.57 7.93
N SER A 765 -30.34 -12.67 8.57
CA SER A 765 -30.72 -12.83 9.99
C SER A 765 -31.60 -14.06 10.22
N ARG A 766 -32.44 -14.41 9.24
CA ARG A 766 -33.26 -15.63 9.23
C ARG A 766 -32.42 -16.91 9.11
N VAL A 767 -31.22 -16.84 8.53
CA VAL A 767 -30.24 -17.95 8.40
C VAL A 767 -29.29 -18.01 9.61
N GLY A 768 -29.05 -16.89 10.28
CA GLY A 768 -28.13 -16.75 11.42
C GLY A 768 -28.40 -17.71 12.59
N ASN A 769 -29.64 -18.20 12.75
CA ASN A 769 -30.01 -19.15 13.79
C ASN A 769 -29.47 -20.58 13.57
N GLU A 770 -28.82 -20.88 12.45
CA GLU A 770 -28.28 -22.21 12.09
C GLU A 770 -26.73 -22.29 12.10
N PHE A 771 -26.01 -21.28 12.62
CA PHE A 771 -24.56 -21.36 12.71
C PHE A 771 -24.13 -22.36 13.80
N ASP A 772 -23.42 -23.42 13.39
CA ASP A 772 -22.92 -24.47 14.28
C ASP A 772 -21.85 -23.92 15.26
N PRO A 773 -22.04 -24.05 16.60
CA PRO A 773 -21.02 -23.70 17.59
C PRO A 773 -19.72 -24.51 17.48
N GLY A 774 -19.68 -25.57 16.66
CA GLY A 774 -18.51 -26.38 16.33
C GLY A 774 -17.49 -25.72 15.38
N LEU A 775 -17.74 -24.53 14.83
CA LEU A 775 -16.81 -23.80 13.92
C LEU A 775 -15.51 -23.29 14.60
N ASN A 776 -15.25 -23.70 15.85
CA ASN A 776 -14.00 -23.45 16.54
C ASN A 776 -12.85 -24.22 15.85
N MET A 777 -11.91 -23.47 15.26
CA MET A 777 -10.62 -23.91 14.71
C MET A 777 -10.62 -24.40 13.26
N TYR A 778 -10.88 -23.49 12.31
CA TYR A 778 -10.21 -23.58 11.01
C TYR A 778 -9.15 -22.48 10.91
N PRO A 779 -7.88 -22.81 10.63
CA PRO A 779 -6.80 -21.85 10.69
C PRO A 779 -6.85 -20.94 9.47
N TRP A 780 -7.46 -19.77 9.63
CA TRP A 780 -7.18 -18.64 8.75
C TRP A 780 -5.75 -18.12 8.93
N ASP A 781 -5.07 -18.51 10.02
CA ASP A 781 -3.63 -18.27 10.27
C ASP A 781 -2.71 -19.13 9.39
N ASP A 782 -3.24 -20.20 8.77
CA ASP A 782 -2.47 -20.94 7.79
C ASP A 782 -2.56 -20.18 6.47
N ALA A 783 -1.47 -19.53 6.06
CA ALA A 783 -1.37 -18.94 4.73
C ALA A 783 -1.67 -19.97 3.61
N ALA A 784 -1.58 -21.28 3.94
CA ALA A 784 -2.04 -22.39 3.10
C ALA A 784 -3.58 -22.49 2.95
N ALA A 785 -4.39 -21.97 3.88
CA ALA A 785 -5.86 -21.90 3.73
C ALA A 785 -6.34 -20.82 2.73
N LEU A 786 -5.39 -20.04 2.21
CA LEU A 786 -5.51 -19.16 1.04
C LEU A 786 -4.78 -19.75 -0.18
N ASP A 787 -4.51 -21.06 -0.22
CA ASP A 787 -3.82 -21.74 -1.35
C ASP A 787 -4.51 -21.58 -2.72
N TRP A 788 -5.74 -21.08 -2.76
CA TRP A 788 -6.48 -20.79 -4.00
C TRP A 788 -6.37 -19.33 -4.44
N LEU A 789 -5.91 -18.43 -3.56
CA LEU A 789 -5.28 -17.15 -3.91
C LEU A 789 -3.83 -17.36 -4.40
N ASN A 790 -3.35 -18.61 -4.44
CA ASN A 790 -2.10 -18.94 -5.11
C ASN A 790 -2.35 -18.92 -6.64
N TRP A 791 -2.21 -17.73 -7.21
CA TRP A 791 -2.29 -17.41 -8.65
C TRP A 791 -1.47 -18.34 -9.55
N SER A 792 -0.54 -19.10 -8.97
CA SER A 792 0.37 -20.06 -9.60
C SER A 792 -0.32 -21.29 -10.21
N ASN A 793 -1.58 -21.58 -9.88
CA ASN A 793 -2.30 -22.80 -10.29
C ASN A 793 -3.54 -22.53 -11.17
N LEU A 794 -3.58 -21.39 -11.87
CA LEU A 794 -4.67 -21.10 -12.82
C LEU A 794 -4.48 -21.87 -14.14
N PRO A 795 -5.56 -22.40 -14.75
CA PRO A 795 -5.48 -22.87 -16.13
C PRO A 795 -5.14 -21.70 -17.06
N ASP A 796 -4.42 -21.97 -18.14
CA ASP A 796 -4.09 -20.97 -19.17
C ASP A 796 -5.40 -20.41 -19.77
N PHE A 797 -5.79 -19.21 -19.34
CA PHE A 797 -6.89 -18.47 -19.95
C PHE A 797 -6.31 -17.77 -21.18
N GLY A 798 -6.19 -18.52 -22.28
CA GLY A 798 -5.64 -18.04 -23.55
C GLY A 798 -6.05 -16.60 -23.90
N THR A 799 -5.06 -15.83 -24.34
CA THR A 799 -5.13 -14.42 -24.75
C THR A 799 -6.11 -14.17 -25.88
#